data_AF-A0A1S2CCS1-F1
#
_entry.id   AF-A0A1S2CCS1-F1
#
_cell.length_a   1.000
_cell.length_b   1.000
_cell.length_c   1.000
_cell.angle_alpha   90.00
_cell.angle_beta   90.00
_cell.angle_gamma   90.00
#
_symmetry.space_group_name_H-M   'P 1'
#
loop_
_entity.id
_entity.type
_entity.pdbx_description
1 polymer ?
#
loop_
_entity_poly.entity_id
_entity_poly.type
_entity_poly.pdbx_seq_one_letter_code
_entity_poly.pdbx_strand_id
1 'polypeptide(L)'
;MTVNGRPRLSDTERCVDEVIRRVGKTITLGLPLGLGKPTRLVNALYQRAKDDPEINLHIFTALSLLAPSGASSLEKRFMGPFAERLYGDIPELQYARDVLKNRLPPNVQVSEFFFKAGSYLNNRNQQQQYISTNYTHAVRDLMNLGVNVVAQMVSPGELHDAPGMVSLSCNPDLSLDLLPLLREMEASGAPVAIVGEINRQLPWFGRDAAIAEDQFDVMFEHQASEYPLFSAPQMAISSVDHLIGFYASTLVKDGGTLQLGIGSLGAALVHSAILRHKNNDAWRAVFDRLKVAECFPLAVREGGVGPFEKGLYGCSEMMVDGFLYLMEAGILRREVHDNADLQTLINDGEIDEQVSLATLDVLRREELIDSPMRARDVAWLQRHGILQDAVDFKGGRLRVGEHSLDTNLDDIESREAIASLALGERLTGGVALHGGFYVGPKKFYQSLRELSDTDRDRICMTSVSFINHLYDHQFGDQRLKASQRVHSRFINTAMMYTLSGAAVSDGLEDGRVISGVGGQYNFVSMAHELPDARSIITLRSTRNTKGTVVSNIVFNYGHCTIPRHLRDVVITEYGIADLRGQPDEQVYLRLIRIADSRFQRGLLSQAQKAGKVDAAFRLPASWLNNTPESIAKAFAEAGGKDWFPAFPFGRDFTDQELALGQALNKLKVKTATRRGKVVTLLQAFRAKDEQGRYTELLQRMGLSQPSGLREKLDQRLVILGLQLTENPPDTGNSKA
;
A
#
# COMPACT_ATOMS: atom_id res chain seq x y z
N MET A 1 -20.26 -28.26 -13.06
CA MET A 1 -20.74 -27.86 -14.41
C MET A 1 -19.52 -27.62 -15.29
N THR A 2 -19.64 -27.67 -16.61
CA THR A 2 -18.55 -27.31 -17.52
C THR A 2 -18.85 -25.96 -18.15
N VAL A 3 -17.96 -24.98 -18.01
CA VAL A 3 -18.01 -23.72 -18.76
C VAL A 3 -16.92 -23.83 -19.82
N ASN A 4 -17.28 -23.72 -21.11
CA ASN A 4 -16.35 -23.85 -22.24
C ASN A 4 -15.42 -25.10 -22.19
N GLY A 5 -15.94 -26.22 -21.68
CA GLY A 5 -15.18 -27.47 -21.58
C GLY A 5 -14.24 -27.59 -20.37
N ARG A 6 -14.18 -26.58 -19.48
CA ARG A 6 -13.36 -26.59 -18.27
C ARG A 6 -14.17 -26.88 -17.01
N PRO A 7 -13.64 -27.65 -16.04
CA PRO A 7 -14.36 -28.08 -14.85
C PRO A 7 -14.61 -26.93 -13.86
N ARG A 8 -15.89 -26.66 -13.59
CA ARG A 8 -16.36 -25.88 -12.42
C ARG A 8 -16.86 -26.86 -11.35
N LEU A 9 -16.16 -26.92 -10.23
CA LEU A 9 -16.28 -27.94 -9.18
C LEU A 9 -16.65 -27.31 -7.84
N SER A 10 -17.41 -28.04 -7.02
CA SER A 10 -17.83 -27.59 -5.68
C SER A 10 -17.11 -28.31 -4.54
N ASP A 11 -16.14 -29.16 -4.87
CA ASP A 11 -15.39 -29.98 -3.91
C ASP A 11 -13.89 -29.75 -4.08
N THR A 12 -13.21 -29.38 -3.00
CA THR A 12 -11.79 -29.01 -3.04
C THR A 12 -10.90 -30.21 -3.35
N GLU A 13 -11.25 -31.41 -2.87
CA GLU A 13 -10.47 -32.62 -3.14
C GLU A 13 -10.49 -32.98 -4.63
N ARG A 14 -11.64 -32.85 -5.29
CA ARG A 14 -11.73 -33.04 -6.75
C ARG A 14 -10.97 -31.98 -7.54
N CYS A 15 -10.89 -30.74 -7.04
CA CYS A 15 -10.01 -29.74 -7.66
C CYS A 15 -8.54 -30.15 -7.55
N VAL A 16 -8.11 -30.64 -6.38
CA VAL A 16 -6.74 -31.12 -6.18
C VAL A 16 -6.43 -32.34 -7.06
N ASP A 17 -7.37 -33.27 -7.21
CA ASP A 17 -7.22 -34.42 -8.11
C ASP A 17 -7.01 -33.98 -9.55
N GLU A 18 -7.75 -32.98 -10.03
CA GLU A 18 -7.60 -32.44 -11.38
C GLU A 18 -6.28 -31.69 -11.58
N VAL A 19 -5.82 -30.95 -10.56
CA VAL A 19 -4.48 -30.32 -10.58
C VAL A 19 -3.40 -31.39 -10.71
N ILE A 20 -3.40 -32.41 -9.84
CA ILE A 20 -2.42 -33.50 -9.87
C ILE A 20 -2.51 -34.29 -11.19
N ARG A 21 -3.71 -34.49 -11.73
CA ARG A 21 -3.90 -35.15 -13.03
C ARG A 21 -3.22 -34.37 -14.17
N ARG A 22 -3.24 -33.04 -14.11
CA ARG A 22 -2.61 -32.16 -15.11
C ARG A 22 -1.10 -32.07 -14.94
N VAL A 23 -0.62 -31.76 -13.73
CA VAL A 23 0.80 -31.41 -13.49
C VAL A 23 1.64 -32.51 -12.87
N GLY A 24 1.02 -33.62 -12.47
CA GLY A 24 1.68 -34.69 -11.74
C GLY A 24 1.93 -34.33 -10.27
N LYS A 25 2.88 -35.05 -9.65
CA LYS A 25 3.19 -34.95 -8.21
C LYS A 25 4.32 -33.96 -7.89
N THR A 26 4.90 -33.28 -8.88
CA THR A 26 5.90 -32.21 -8.64
C THR A 26 5.23 -30.87 -8.92
N ILE A 27 4.97 -30.11 -7.87
CA ILE A 27 4.13 -28.92 -7.90
C ILE A 27 4.90 -27.73 -7.35
N THR A 28 5.19 -26.77 -8.22
CA THR A 28 5.63 -25.43 -7.82
C THR A 28 4.44 -24.49 -7.95
N LEU A 29 3.85 -24.16 -6.80
CA LEU A 29 2.64 -23.38 -6.64
C LEU A 29 2.97 -21.89 -6.43
N GLY A 30 2.61 -21.05 -7.40
CA GLY A 30 2.58 -19.60 -7.26
C GLY A 30 1.29 -19.10 -6.62
N LEU A 31 1.40 -18.23 -5.61
CA LEU A 31 0.25 -17.62 -4.92
C LEU A 31 0.31 -16.07 -4.91
N PRO A 32 -0.86 -15.40 -4.95
CA PRO A 32 -1.03 -13.95 -4.82
C PRO A 32 -0.25 -13.30 -3.67
N LEU A 33 0.11 -12.02 -3.81
CA LEU A 33 0.76 -11.21 -2.76
C LEU A 33 -0.25 -10.77 -1.71
N GLY A 34 -0.11 -11.23 -0.46
CA GLY A 34 -1.05 -10.85 0.60
C GLY A 34 -2.43 -11.48 0.42
N LEU A 35 -3.45 -10.67 0.10
CA LEU A 35 -4.85 -11.07 -0.11
C LEU A 35 -5.01 -11.77 -1.48
N GLY A 36 -6.13 -12.47 -1.71
CA GLY A 36 -6.40 -13.13 -3.00
C GLY A 36 -5.97 -14.59 -3.07
N LYS A 37 -5.35 -15.14 -2.02
CA LYS A 37 -5.01 -16.57 -1.95
C LYS A 37 -6.29 -17.43 -1.80
N PRO A 38 -6.49 -18.46 -2.64
CA PRO A 38 -7.64 -19.36 -2.54
C PRO A 38 -7.45 -20.35 -1.39
N THR A 39 -7.75 -19.90 -0.17
CA THR A 39 -7.29 -20.55 1.07
C THR A 39 -7.80 -21.99 1.20
N ARG A 40 -9.02 -22.28 0.74
CA ARG A 40 -9.60 -23.63 0.82
C ARG A 40 -8.85 -24.60 -0.09
N LEU A 41 -8.62 -24.20 -1.35
CA LEU A 41 -7.88 -25.01 -2.31
C LEU A 41 -6.43 -25.23 -1.90
N VAL A 42 -5.76 -24.17 -1.44
CA VAL A 42 -4.37 -24.27 -0.96
C VAL A 42 -4.26 -25.20 0.24
N ASN A 43 -5.22 -25.13 1.18
CA ASN A 43 -5.24 -26.02 2.32
C ASN A 43 -5.50 -27.48 1.92
N ALA A 44 -6.39 -27.75 0.97
CA ALA A 44 -6.63 -29.09 0.45
C ALA A 44 -5.38 -29.66 -0.23
N LEU A 45 -4.71 -28.89 -1.09
CA LEU A 45 -3.48 -29.32 -1.75
C LEU A 45 -2.34 -29.56 -0.74
N TYR A 46 -2.18 -28.67 0.25
CA TYR A 46 -1.20 -28.84 1.32
C TYR A 46 -1.47 -30.08 2.17
N GLN A 47 -2.75 -30.32 2.52
CA GLN A 47 -3.14 -31.52 3.27
C GLN A 47 -2.88 -32.78 2.45
N ARG A 48 -3.18 -32.77 1.15
CA ARG A 48 -2.85 -33.88 0.25
C ARG A 48 -1.35 -34.17 0.21
N ALA A 49 -0.51 -33.14 0.15
CA ALA A 49 0.95 -33.31 0.21
C ALA A 49 1.44 -33.85 1.57
N LYS A 50 0.73 -33.56 2.67
CA LYS A 50 1.04 -34.17 3.97
C LYS A 50 0.70 -35.65 4.03
N ASP A 51 -0.38 -36.04 3.37
CA ASP A 51 -0.89 -37.41 3.38
C ASP A 51 -0.18 -38.31 2.36
N ASP A 52 0.30 -37.74 1.24
CA ASP A 52 1.07 -38.43 0.20
C ASP A 52 2.49 -37.83 0.06
N PRO A 53 3.53 -38.49 0.61
CA PRO A 53 4.91 -38.00 0.55
C PRO A 53 5.54 -38.07 -0.85
N GLU A 54 4.89 -38.71 -1.83
CA GLU A 54 5.36 -38.68 -3.23
C GLU A 54 5.05 -37.32 -3.90
N ILE A 55 4.19 -36.49 -3.30
CA ILE A 55 3.93 -35.13 -3.77
C ILE A 55 5.03 -34.21 -3.27
N ASN A 56 5.85 -33.70 -4.19
CA ASN A 56 6.79 -32.62 -3.90
C ASN A 56 6.10 -31.28 -4.15
N LEU A 57 5.83 -30.53 -3.07
CA LEU A 57 5.12 -29.26 -3.13
C LEU A 57 6.04 -28.11 -2.70
N HIS A 58 6.35 -27.22 -3.65
CA HIS A 58 7.00 -25.94 -3.37
C HIS A 58 5.98 -24.81 -3.48
N ILE A 59 5.71 -24.12 -2.38
CA ILE A 59 4.85 -22.92 -2.35
C ILE A 59 5.75 -21.68 -2.44
N PHE A 60 5.52 -20.88 -3.48
CA PHE A 60 6.18 -19.58 -3.67
C PHE A 60 5.13 -18.47 -3.57
N THR A 61 5.37 -17.52 -2.67
CA THR A 61 4.40 -16.45 -2.38
C THR A 61 5.09 -15.22 -1.78
N ALA A 62 4.32 -14.16 -1.57
CA ALA A 62 4.64 -13.14 -0.56
C ALA A 62 3.71 -13.27 0.65
N LEU A 63 3.88 -12.36 1.60
CA LEU A 63 3.02 -12.06 2.76
C LEU A 63 1.86 -13.05 2.99
N SER A 64 2.10 -14.06 3.81
CA SER A 64 1.05 -14.96 4.31
C SER A 64 0.28 -14.29 5.45
N LEU A 65 -1.01 -13.99 5.22
CA LEU A 65 -1.87 -13.34 6.20
C LEU A 65 -2.42 -14.38 7.19
N LEU A 66 -2.07 -14.19 8.47
CA LEU A 66 -2.47 -15.06 9.58
C LEU A 66 -3.07 -14.23 10.70
N ALA A 67 -4.08 -14.79 11.36
CA ALA A 67 -4.71 -14.15 12.51
C ALA A 67 -3.65 -13.94 13.62
N PRO A 68 -3.56 -12.74 14.21
CA PRO A 68 -2.59 -12.44 15.24
C PRO A 68 -2.88 -13.27 16.50
N SER A 69 -1.83 -13.74 17.15
CA SER A 69 -1.92 -14.46 18.42
C SER A 69 -1.01 -13.82 19.47
N GLY A 70 -1.47 -13.70 20.71
CA GLY A 70 -0.65 -13.18 21.81
C GLY A 70 0.48 -14.15 22.22
N ALA A 71 1.65 -13.60 22.56
CA ALA A 71 2.79 -14.40 23.04
C ALA A 71 2.70 -14.67 24.55
N SER A 72 2.18 -13.70 25.32
CA SER A 72 1.96 -13.81 26.77
C SER A 72 0.49 -14.11 27.14
N SER A 73 0.25 -14.47 28.41
CA SER A 73 -1.11 -14.69 28.94
C SER A 73 -2.02 -13.47 28.73
N LEU A 74 -1.53 -12.28 29.10
CA LEU A 74 -2.25 -11.02 28.94
C LEU A 74 -2.49 -10.68 27.46
N GLU A 75 -1.48 -10.82 26.61
CA GLU A 75 -1.66 -10.58 25.17
C GLU A 75 -2.65 -11.57 24.55
N LYS A 76 -2.68 -12.84 24.99
CA LYS A 76 -3.68 -13.82 24.53
C LYS A 76 -5.10 -13.45 24.95
N ARG A 77 -5.28 -13.01 26.20
CA ARG A 77 -6.60 -12.56 26.72
C ARG A 77 -7.10 -11.30 25.99
N PHE A 78 -6.18 -10.39 25.66
CA PHE A 78 -6.51 -9.21 24.86
C PHE A 78 -6.84 -9.58 23.42
N MET A 79 -5.95 -10.33 22.76
CA MET A 79 -6.04 -10.63 21.33
C MET A 79 -7.07 -11.69 20.99
N GLY A 80 -7.39 -12.64 21.88
CA GLY A 80 -8.27 -13.77 21.58
C GLY A 80 -9.64 -13.34 21.07
N PRO A 81 -10.46 -12.62 21.86
CA PRO A 81 -11.80 -12.21 21.40
C PRO A 81 -11.75 -11.20 20.24
N PHE A 82 -10.68 -10.40 20.14
CA PHE A 82 -10.47 -9.52 18.98
C PHE A 82 -10.20 -10.32 17.70
N ALA A 83 -9.36 -11.36 17.81
CA ALA A 83 -9.02 -12.22 16.69
C ALA A 83 -10.21 -13.08 16.26
N GLU A 84 -10.98 -13.59 17.22
CA GLU A 84 -12.23 -14.31 16.95
C GLU A 84 -13.23 -13.43 16.18
N ARG A 85 -13.44 -12.19 16.65
CA ARG A 85 -14.37 -11.24 16.02
C ARG A 85 -13.99 -10.85 14.60
N LEU A 86 -12.70 -10.73 14.29
CA LEU A 86 -12.23 -10.25 12.98
C LEU A 86 -11.82 -11.37 12.02
N TYR A 87 -11.39 -12.52 12.53
CA TYR A 87 -10.79 -13.59 11.73
C TYR A 87 -11.41 -14.97 11.99
N GLY A 88 -12.33 -15.12 12.95
CA GLY A 88 -12.91 -16.44 13.31
C GLY A 88 -13.62 -17.13 12.15
N ASP A 89 -14.26 -16.34 11.27
CA ASP A 89 -14.95 -16.84 10.07
C ASP A 89 -14.03 -16.97 8.85
N ILE A 90 -12.73 -16.68 9.00
CA ILE A 90 -11.76 -16.68 7.89
C ILE A 90 -10.87 -17.91 8.04
N PRO A 91 -10.86 -18.84 7.06
CA PRO A 91 -9.95 -19.97 7.09
C PRO A 91 -8.51 -19.47 7.09
N GLU A 92 -7.65 -20.14 7.86
CA GLU A 92 -6.22 -19.81 7.89
C GLU A 92 -5.42 -20.67 6.92
N LEU A 93 -4.34 -20.10 6.39
CA LEU A 93 -3.36 -20.84 5.59
C LEU A 93 -2.61 -21.83 6.50
N GLN A 94 -2.90 -23.12 6.34
CA GLN A 94 -2.36 -24.18 7.20
C GLN A 94 -0.84 -24.31 7.05
N TYR A 95 -0.31 -24.23 5.82
CA TYR A 95 1.14 -24.26 5.59
C TYR A 95 1.84 -23.12 6.35
N ALA A 96 1.27 -21.91 6.36
CA ALA A 96 1.89 -20.75 7.00
C ALA A 96 1.88 -20.90 8.54
N ARG A 97 0.86 -21.56 9.11
CA ARG A 97 0.86 -21.94 10.54
C ARG A 97 1.93 -22.97 10.86
N ASP A 98 2.16 -23.95 9.99
CA ASP A 98 3.21 -24.95 10.17
C ASP A 98 4.62 -24.36 9.95
N VAL A 99 4.79 -23.42 9.01
CA VAL A 99 6.01 -22.61 8.87
C VAL A 99 6.36 -21.93 10.20
N LEU A 100 5.42 -21.19 10.80
CA LEU A 100 5.65 -20.50 12.09
C LEU A 100 6.02 -21.46 13.23
N LYS A 101 5.49 -22.69 13.19
CA LYS A 101 5.73 -23.73 14.20
C LYS A 101 6.94 -24.61 13.90
N ASN A 102 7.61 -24.42 12.76
CA ASN A 102 8.64 -25.33 12.22
C ASN A 102 8.13 -26.78 12.10
N ARG A 103 6.97 -26.97 11.48
CA ARG A 103 6.26 -28.26 11.33
C ARG A 103 5.95 -28.62 9.87
N LEU A 104 6.57 -27.95 8.91
CA LEU A 104 6.42 -28.36 7.50
C LEU A 104 6.89 -29.81 7.32
N PRO A 105 6.15 -30.63 6.56
CA PRO A 105 6.61 -31.98 6.21
C PRO A 105 7.82 -31.92 5.27
N PRO A 106 8.67 -32.96 5.21
CA PRO A 106 9.93 -32.93 4.44
C PRO A 106 9.77 -32.71 2.93
N ASN A 107 8.63 -33.07 2.37
CA ASN A 107 8.28 -32.94 0.95
C ASN A 107 7.58 -31.60 0.62
N VAL A 108 7.45 -30.69 1.60
CA VAL A 108 6.90 -29.35 1.38
C VAL A 108 7.95 -28.28 1.66
N GLN A 109 8.15 -27.40 0.68
CA GLN A 109 8.99 -26.22 0.79
C GLN A 109 8.13 -24.96 0.68
N VAL A 110 8.44 -23.93 1.47
CA VAL A 110 7.78 -22.63 1.39
C VAL A 110 8.84 -21.55 1.29
N SER A 111 8.81 -20.82 0.19
CA SER A 111 9.67 -19.65 -0.05
C SER A 111 8.83 -18.40 -0.14
N GLU A 112 9.20 -17.38 0.63
CA GLU A 112 8.57 -16.06 0.54
C GLU A 112 9.59 -15.02 0.10
N PHE A 113 9.16 -14.09 -0.77
CA PHE A 113 9.99 -12.94 -1.18
C PHE A 113 9.67 -11.65 -0.42
N PHE A 114 8.63 -11.67 0.42
CA PHE A 114 8.29 -10.58 1.31
C PHE A 114 7.65 -11.10 2.60
N PHE A 115 8.36 -10.96 3.72
CA PHE A 115 7.86 -11.36 5.03
C PHE A 115 6.95 -10.31 5.67
N LYS A 116 6.02 -10.78 6.52
CA LYS A 116 5.41 -9.90 7.52
C LYS A 116 6.50 -9.38 8.45
N ALA A 117 6.62 -8.06 8.57
CA ALA A 117 7.71 -7.42 9.31
C ALA A 117 7.95 -8.07 10.68
N GLY A 118 9.13 -8.68 10.84
CA GLY A 118 9.62 -9.28 12.08
C GLY A 118 9.09 -10.68 12.42
N SER A 119 8.19 -11.27 11.62
CA SER A 119 7.56 -12.57 11.94
C SER A 119 8.55 -13.74 11.95
N TYR A 120 9.58 -13.69 11.10
CA TYR A 120 10.51 -14.80 10.88
C TYR A 120 11.95 -14.52 11.36
N LEU A 121 12.16 -13.47 12.17
CA LEU A 121 13.50 -13.09 12.67
C LEU A 121 14.23 -14.20 13.44
N ASN A 122 13.48 -15.15 14.02
CA ASN A 122 14.02 -16.30 14.76
C ASN A 122 13.70 -17.64 14.09
N ASN A 123 13.14 -17.63 12.87
CA ASN A 123 12.83 -18.84 12.11
C ASN A 123 13.98 -19.12 11.13
N ARG A 124 14.86 -20.07 11.48
CA ARG A 124 16.06 -20.38 10.69
C ARG A 124 15.73 -20.87 9.29
N ASN A 125 14.73 -21.75 9.17
CA ASN A 125 14.34 -22.29 7.87
C ASN A 125 13.85 -21.15 6.96
N GLN A 126 12.96 -20.29 7.42
CA GLN A 126 12.48 -19.19 6.59
C GLN A 126 13.57 -18.18 6.22
N GLN A 127 14.49 -17.86 7.13
CA GLN A 127 15.63 -17.00 6.79
C GLN A 127 16.52 -17.62 5.68
N GLN A 128 16.60 -18.95 5.58
CA GLN A 128 17.31 -19.66 4.51
C GLN A 128 16.49 -19.78 3.22
N GLN A 129 15.16 -19.81 3.33
CA GLN A 129 14.23 -19.97 2.21
C GLN A 129 13.69 -18.63 1.66
N TYR A 130 14.16 -17.50 2.19
CA TYR A 130 13.82 -16.17 1.71
C TYR A 130 14.41 -15.94 0.32
N ILE A 131 13.59 -15.39 -0.58
CA ILE A 131 14.02 -15.04 -1.94
C ILE A 131 14.06 -13.53 -2.08
N SER A 132 15.26 -12.97 -2.22
CA SER A 132 15.42 -11.52 -2.40
C SER A 132 15.14 -11.14 -3.85
N THR A 133 13.94 -10.60 -4.10
CA THR A 133 13.55 -10.12 -5.43
C THR A 133 12.64 -8.90 -5.34
N ASN A 134 12.76 -8.00 -6.32
CA ASN A 134 11.80 -6.91 -6.50
C ASN A 134 10.52 -7.48 -7.11
N TYR A 135 9.37 -6.87 -6.86
CA TYR A 135 8.10 -7.36 -7.39
C TYR A 135 8.08 -7.46 -8.92
N THR A 136 8.73 -6.53 -9.61
CA THR A 136 8.85 -6.53 -11.09
C THR A 136 9.67 -7.70 -11.64
N HIS A 137 10.37 -8.45 -10.79
CA HIS A 137 11.15 -9.63 -11.18
C HIS A 137 10.59 -10.93 -10.60
N ALA A 138 9.53 -10.87 -9.78
CA ALA A 138 8.98 -12.05 -9.14
C ALA A 138 8.47 -13.08 -10.16
N VAL A 139 7.88 -12.64 -11.27
CA VAL A 139 7.45 -13.52 -12.38
C VAL A 139 8.63 -14.25 -13.00
N ARG A 140 9.73 -13.54 -13.33
CA ARG A 140 10.96 -14.16 -13.85
C ARG A 140 11.48 -15.23 -12.89
N ASP A 141 11.52 -14.93 -11.60
CA ASP A 141 12.08 -15.84 -10.60
C ASP A 141 11.17 -17.06 -10.37
N LEU A 142 9.84 -16.88 -10.41
CA LEU A 142 8.85 -17.96 -10.44
C LEU A 142 9.06 -18.90 -11.63
N MET A 143 9.26 -18.35 -12.83
CA MET A 143 9.50 -19.14 -14.04
C MET A 143 10.82 -19.92 -13.95
N ASN A 144 11.88 -19.30 -13.41
CA ASN A 144 13.17 -19.98 -13.18
C ASN A 144 13.08 -21.12 -12.15
N LEU A 145 12.14 -21.03 -11.20
CA LEU A 145 11.82 -22.09 -10.23
C LEU A 145 10.90 -23.18 -10.80
N GLY A 146 10.48 -23.05 -12.07
CA GLY A 146 9.62 -24.02 -12.72
C GLY A 146 8.18 -24.00 -12.19
N VAL A 147 7.63 -22.82 -11.92
CA VAL A 147 6.20 -22.68 -11.60
C VAL A 147 5.36 -23.40 -12.65
N ASN A 148 4.46 -24.27 -12.18
CA ASN A 148 3.57 -25.04 -13.04
C ASN A 148 2.12 -25.02 -12.53
N VAL A 149 1.88 -24.49 -11.33
CA VAL A 149 0.53 -24.25 -10.80
C VAL A 149 0.43 -22.82 -10.30
N VAL A 150 -0.65 -22.12 -10.68
CA VAL A 150 -1.04 -20.83 -10.10
C VAL A 150 -2.43 -20.96 -9.55
N ALA A 151 -2.66 -20.46 -8.33
CA ALA A 151 -3.97 -20.49 -7.72
C ALA A 151 -4.37 -19.10 -7.20
N GLN A 152 -5.56 -18.62 -7.59
CA GLN A 152 -6.05 -17.30 -7.24
C GLN A 152 -7.53 -17.29 -6.90
N MET A 153 -7.90 -16.48 -5.91
CA MET A 153 -9.28 -16.14 -5.59
C MET A 153 -9.76 -15.02 -6.51
N VAL A 154 -10.96 -15.16 -7.07
CA VAL A 154 -11.53 -14.22 -8.06
C VAL A 154 -12.97 -13.85 -7.74
N SER A 155 -13.40 -12.68 -8.22
CA SER A 155 -14.78 -12.20 -8.12
C SER A 155 -15.56 -12.57 -9.40
N PRO A 156 -16.80 -13.10 -9.30
CA PRO A 156 -17.59 -13.51 -10.47
C PRO A 156 -18.20 -12.31 -11.22
N GLY A 157 -18.14 -12.32 -12.55
CA GLY A 157 -18.65 -11.24 -13.41
C GLY A 157 -20.16 -11.28 -13.66
N GLU A 158 -20.83 -12.40 -13.35
CA GLU A 158 -22.29 -12.54 -13.53
C GLU A 158 -23.11 -11.55 -12.70
N LEU A 159 -22.52 -10.94 -11.66
CA LEU A 159 -23.14 -9.91 -10.82
C LEU A 159 -22.89 -8.48 -11.32
N HIS A 160 -22.15 -8.32 -12.42
CA HIS A 160 -21.62 -7.03 -12.90
C HIS A 160 -21.75 -6.87 -14.42
N ASP A 161 -22.80 -7.45 -15.02
CA ASP A 161 -23.08 -7.42 -16.47
C ASP A 161 -21.90 -7.89 -17.35
N ALA A 162 -21.03 -8.75 -16.79
CA ALA A 162 -19.85 -9.30 -17.45
C ALA A 162 -19.88 -10.85 -17.46
N PRO A 163 -20.88 -11.48 -18.11
CA PRO A 163 -21.01 -12.93 -18.13
C PRO A 163 -19.79 -13.59 -18.80
N GLY A 164 -19.29 -14.69 -18.21
CA GLY A 164 -18.10 -15.39 -18.70
C GLY A 164 -16.76 -14.72 -18.34
N MET A 165 -16.80 -13.64 -17.55
CA MET A 165 -15.62 -12.97 -17.02
C MET A 165 -15.49 -13.19 -15.51
N VAL A 166 -14.27 -13.15 -15.02
CA VAL A 166 -13.93 -13.08 -13.60
C VAL A 166 -12.94 -11.94 -13.36
N SER A 167 -13.00 -11.32 -12.18
CA SER A 167 -12.08 -10.27 -11.81
C SER A 167 -11.01 -10.79 -10.84
N LEU A 168 -9.75 -10.53 -11.17
CA LEU A 168 -8.59 -10.75 -10.30
C LEU A 168 -8.60 -9.81 -9.08
N SER A 169 -9.44 -8.77 -9.12
CA SER A 169 -9.82 -7.93 -7.99
C SER A 169 -8.63 -7.39 -7.19
N CYS A 170 -8.33 -7.99 -6.04
CA CYS A 170 -7.31 -7.55 -5.10
C CYS A 170 -5.88 -7.86 -5.50
N ASN A 171 -5.65 -8.66 -6.55
CA ASN A 171 -4.33 -9.17 -6.89
C ASN A 171 -4.14 -9.49 -8.39
N PRO A 172 -4.33 -8.53 -9.32
CA PRO A 172 -3.87 -8.71 -10.69
C PRO A 172 -2.33 -8.64 -10.83
N ASP A 173 -1.64 -8.07 -9.84
CA ASP A 173 -0.21 -7.75 -9.79
C ASP A 173 0.73 -8.59 -10.66
N LEU A 174 0.96 -9.86 -10.33
CA LEU A 174 1.82 -10.79 -11.07
C LEU A 174 1.02 -11.68 -12.01
N SER A 175 -0.25 -11.90 -11.72
CA SER A 175 -1.09 -12.84 -12.46
C SER A 175 -1.27 -12.44 -13.92
N LEU A 176 -1.45 -11.15 -14.21
CA LEU A 176 -1.58 -10.66 -15.59
C LEU A 176 -0.32 -10.91 -16.45
N ASP A 177 0.84 -10.94 -15.82
CA ASP A 177 2.12 -11.16 -16.50
C ASP A 177 2.49 -12.66 -16.55
N LEU A 178 2.06 -13.44 -15.56
CA LEU A 178 2.37 -14.86 -15.44
C LEU A 178 1.47 -15.74 -16.30
N LEU A 179 0.18 -15.39 -16.45
CA LEU A 179 -0.78 -16.18 -17.21
C LEU A 179 -0.36 -16.41 -18.68
N PRO A 180 0.07 -15.38 -19.45
CA PRO A 180 0.54 -15.59 -20.82
C PRO A 180 1.74 -16.55 -20.90
N LEU A 181 2.70 -16.41 -19.99
CA LEU A 181 3.90 -17.26 -19.94
C LEU A 181 3.55 -18.73 -19.64
N LEU A 182 2.58 -18.98 -18.76
CA LEU A 182 2.09 -20.33 -18.49
C LEU A 182 1.38 -20.95 -19.70
N ARG A 183 0.65 -20.13 -20.48
CA ARG A 183 0.02 -20.60 -21.72
C ARG A 183 1.05 -20.90 -22.81
N GLU A 184 2.12 -20.12 -22.91
CA GLU A 184 3.27 -20.44 -23.77
C GLU A 184 3.95 -21.75 -23.35
N MET A 185 4.15 -21.97 -22.04
CA MET A 185 4.65 -23.23 -21.50
C MET A 185 3.74 -24.41 -21.88
N GLU A 186 2.42 -24.27 -21.70
CA GLU A 186 1.44 -25.30 -22.09
C GLU A 186 1.53 -25.63 -23.58
N ALA A 187 1.61 -24.60 -24.43
CA ALA A 187 1.74 -24.77 -25.88
C ALA A 187 3.04 -25.49 -26.28
N SER A 188 4.11 -25.36 -25.48
CA SER A 188 5.36 -26.11 -25.65
C SER A 188 5.32 -27.56 -25.13
N GLY A 189 4.18 -28.00 -24.57
CA GLY A 189 3.96 -29.34 -24.03
C GLY A 189 4.32 -29.48 -22.55
N ALA A 190 4.67 -28.40 -21.85
CA ALA A 190 4.91 -28.44 -20.41
C ALA A 190 3.56 -28.47 -19.67
N PRO A 191 3.40 -29.34 -18.66
CA PRO A 191 2.13 -29.45 -17.95
C PRO A 191 1.94 -28.27 -16.99
N VAL A 192 0.81 -27.56 -17.11
CA VAL A 192 0.45 -26.45 -16.24
C VAL A 192 -1.00 -26.55 -15.75
N ALA A 193 -1.30 -25.88 -14.63
CA ALA A 193 -2.66 -25.70 -14.14
C ALA A 193 -2.87 -24.30 -13.55
N ILE A 194 -3.85 -23.57 -14.09
CA ILE A 194 -4.31 -22.29 -13.54
C ILE A 194 -5.63 -22.52 -12.81
N VAL A 195 -5.69 -22.18 -11.52
CA VAL A 195 -6.76 -22.59 -10.62
C VAL A 195 -7.43 -21.37 -9.99
N GLY A 196 -8.75 -21.32 -10.05
CA GLY A 196 -9.57 -20.24 -9.51
C GLY A 196 -10.41 -20.67 -8.30
N GLU A 197 -10.62 -19.77 -7.35
CA GLU A 197 -11.63 -19.91 -6.29
C GLU A 197 -12.58 -18.70 -6.33
N ILE A 198 -13.86 -18.95 -6.61
CA ILE A 198 -14.88 -17.90 -6.60
C ILE A 198 -15.15 -17.47 -5.15
N ASN A 199 -15.09 -16.16 -4.90
CA ASN A 199 -15.53 -15.55 -3.65
C ASN A 199 -16.21 -14.21 -3.92
N ARG A 200 -17.54 -14.14 -3.71
CA ARG A 200 -18.37 -12.94 -3.93
C ARG A 200 -18.13 -11.84 -2.91
N GLN A 201 -17.37 -12.11 -1.85
CA GLN A 201 -16.91 -11.08 -0.93
C GLN A 201 -15.79 -10.21 -1.52
N LEU A 202 -15.13 -10.65 -2.61
CA LEU A 202 -14.18 -9.82 -3.35
C LEU A 202 -14.90 -8.70 -4.12
N PRO A 203 -14.50 -7.43 -3.95
CA PRO A 203 -14.90 -6.36 -4.84
C PRO A 203 -14.64 -6.69 -6.32
N TRP A 204 -15.56 -6.34 -7.20
CA TRP A 204 -15.35 -6.45 -8.64
C TRP A 204 -14.57 -5.25 -9.16
N PHE A 205 -13.66 -5.48 -10.11
CA PHE A 205 -13.02 -4.45 -10.92
C PHE A 205 -12.95 -4.91 -12.37
N GLY A 206 -13.34 -4.02 -13.29
CA GLY A 206 -13.24 -4.22 -14.74
C GLY A 206 -11.83 -3.99 -15.27
N ARG A 207 -11.74 -3.58 -16.55
CA ARG A 207 -10.48 -3.25 -17.24
C ARG A 207 -9.48 -4.40 -17.15
N ASP A 208 -8.21 -4.11 -16.84
CA ASP A 208 -7.13 -5.08 -16.79
C ASP A 208 -7.38 -6.23 -15.80
N ALA A 209 -8.13 -5.99 -14.72
CA ALA A 209 -8.42 -7.03 -13.73
C ALA A 209 -9.50 -8.02 -14.19
N ALA A 210 -10.35 -7.68 -15.16
CA ALA A 210 -11.38 -8.57 -15.68
C ALA A 210 -10.81 -9.43 -16.81
N ILE A 211 -10.73 -10.73 -16.58
CA ILE A 211 -10.25 -11.71 -17.56
C ILE A 211 -11.32 -12.75 -17.84
N ALA A 212 -11.23 -13.43 -18.98
CA ALA A 212 -12.14 -14.51 -19.32
C ALA A 212 -12.02 -15.65 -18.30
N GLU A 213 -13.15 -16.20 -17.87
CA GLU A 213 -13.17 -17.34 -16.94
C GLU A 213 -12.45 -18.56 -17.51
N ASP A 214 -12.47 -18.71 -18.84
CA ASP A 214 -11.76 -19.77 -19.55
C ASP A 214 -10.23 -19.64 -19.49
N GLN A 215 -9.68 -18.62 -18.84
CA GLN A 215 -8.27 -18.57 -18.46
C GLN A 215 -7.94 -19.51 -17.30
N PHE A 216 -8.94 -20.01 -16.55
CA PHE A 216 -8.75 -20.94 -15.45
C PHE A 216 -9.01 -22.38 -15.91
N ASP A 217 -8.09 -23.28 -15.65
CA ASP A 217 -8.19 -24.70 -15.97
C ASP A 217 -9.10 -25.46 -15.00
N VAL A 218 -9.16 -25.00 -13.76
CA VAL A 218 -10.02 -25.52 -12.70
C VAL A 218 -10.63 -24.36 -11.94
N MET A 219 -11.95 -24.33 -11.83
CA MET A 219 -12.66 -23.31 -11.04
C MET A 219 -13.38 -23.97 -9.88
N PHE A 220 -13.06 -23.54 -8.66
CA PHE A 220 -13.79 -23.93 -7.46
C PHE A 220 -14.89 -22.91 -7.15
N GLU A 221 -16.12 -23.40 -7.02
CA GLU A 221 -17.26 -22.60 -6.60
C GLU A 221 -18.14 -23.40 -5.63
N HIS A 222 -18.26 -22.90 -4.41
CA HIS A 222 -19.24 -23.40 -3.44
C HIS A 222 -19.68 -22.26 -2.52
N GLN A 223 -20.76 -21.59 -2.91
CA GLN A 223 -21.25 -20.35 -2.32
C GLN A 223 -21.45 -20.45 -0.80
N ALA A 224 -22.00 -21.57 -0.30
CA ALA A 224 -22.26 -21.78 1.12
C ALA A 224 -21.00 -21.84 2.00
N SER A 225 -19.81 -21.93 1.39
CA SER A 225 -18.53 -21.98 2.12
C SER A 225 -17.62 -20.78 1.83
N GLU A 226 -18.11 -19.78 1.08
CA GLU A 226 -17.41 -18.50 0.91
C GLU A 226 -17.23 -17.80 2.27
N TYR A 227 -16.13 -17.05 2.42
CA TYR A 227 -15.70 -16.46 3.69
C TYR A 227 -15.30 -14.98 3.54
N PRO A 228 -15.37 -14.19 4.61
CA PRO A 228 -14.93 -12.80 4.60
C PRO A 228 -13.44 -12.64 4.26
N LEU A 229 -13.08 -11.48 3.71
CA LEU A 229 -11.68 -11.16 3.39
C LEU A 229 -10.88 -10.84 4.65
N PHE A 230 -9.59 -11.20 4.66
CA PHE A 230 -8.68 -10.89 5.76
C PHE A 230 -8.58 -9.37 5.97
N SER A 231 -8.92 -8.92 7.17
CA SER A 231 -8.90 -7.50 7.54
C SER A 231 -7.53 -7.07 8.08
N ALA A 232 -6.99 -5.95 7.61
CA ALA A 232 -5.83 -5.28 8.20
C ALA A 232 -6.31 -4.00 8.92
N PRO A 233 -6.46 -4.03 10.27
CA PRO A 233 -7.05 -2.91 11.01
C PRO A 233 -6.24 -1.63 10.93
N GLN A 234 -6.94 -0.49 10.99
CA GLN A 234 -6.29 0.82 11.04
C GLN A 234 -5.48 1.02 12.33
N MET A 235 -4.29 1.57 12.18
CA MET A 235 -3.39 1.89 13.28
C MET A 235 -3.56 3.35 13.72
N ALA A 236 -3.39 3.60 15.01
CA ALA A 236 -3.37 4.97 15.54
C ALA A 236 -2.24 5.79 14.89
N ILE A 237 -2.54 7.03 14.54
CA ILE A 237 -1.57 8.01 14.07
C ILE A 237 -1.01 8.75 15.29
N SER A 238 0.31 8.69 15.47
CA SER A 238 1.00 9.44 16.53
C SER A 238 1.25 10.89 16.12
N SER A 239 1.54 11.78 17.06
CA SER A 239 1.93 13.17 16.75
C SER A 239 3.18 13.24 15.87
N VAL A 240 4.13 12.31 16.08
CA VAL A 240 5.32 12.11 15.24
C VAL A 240 4.92 11.81 13.80
N ASP A 241 4.01 10.84 13.61
CA ASP A 241 3.55 10.46 12.27
C ASP A 241 2.73 11.57 11.60
N HIS A 242 1.90 12.29 12.37
CA HIS A 242 1.18 13.47 11.89
C HIS A 242 2.13 14.53 11.35
N LEU A 243 3.23 14.85 12.04
CA LEU A 243 4.22 15.81 11.53
C LEU A 243 4.93 15.31 10.28
N ILE A 244 5.30 14.02 10.22
CA ILE A 244 5.90 13.44 9.01
C ILE A 244 4.93 13.52 7.83
N GLY A 245 3.67 13.12 8.04
CA GLY A 245 2.60 13.21 7.05
C GLY A 245 2.31 14.65 6.62
N PHE A 246 2.36 15.60 7.56
CA PHE A 246 2.22 17.02 7.28
C PHE A 246 3.34 17.51 6.36
N TYR A 247 4.61 17.29 6.72
CA TYR A 247 5.75 17.67 5.86
C TYR A 247 5.69 17.00 4.49
N ALA A 248 5.32 15.71 4.42
CA ALA A 248 5.13 15.01 3.15
C ALA A 248 4.01 15.66 2.31
N SER A 249 2.89 16.07 2.93
CA SER A 249 1.76 16.72 2.23
C SER A 249 2.12 18.06 1.60
N THR A 250 3.14 18.75 2.14
CA THR A 250 3.65 20.00 1.56
C THR A 250 4.30 19.77 0.20
N LEU A 251 4.85 18.58 -0.04
CA LEU A 251 5.53 18.22 -1.29
C LEU A 251 4.57 17.68 -2.36
N VAL A 252 3.33 17.36 -2.01
CA VAL A 252 2.33 16.88 -2.98
C VAL A 252 1.85 18.06 -3.82
N LYS A 253 2.03 17.97 -5.14
CA LYS A 253 1.66 19.02 -6.07
C LYS A 253 0.28 18.76 -6.67
N ASP A 254 -0.52 19.80 -6.80
CA ASP A 254 -1.81 19.70 -7.48
C ASP A 254 -1.63 19.38 -8.98
N GLY A 255 -2.53 18.56 -9.53
CA GLY A 255 -2.39 17.99 -10.87
C GLY A 255 -1.35 16.86 -10.95
N GLY A 256 -0.74 16.45 -9.84
CA GLY A 256 0.35 15.48 -9.83
C GLY A 256 -0.11 14.02 -9.72
N THR A 257 0.90 13.17 -9.53
CA THR A 257 0.75 11.72 -9.35
C THR A 257 1.21 11.30 -7.96
N LEU A 258 0.44 10.43 -7.31
CA LEU A 258 0.70 10.01 -5.94
C LEU A 258 0.83 8.48 -5.84
N GLN A 259 1.93 8.05 -5.24
CA GLN A 259 2.11 6.69 -4.73
C GLN A 259 2.21 6.74 -3.21
N LEU A 260 1.50 5.84 -2.53
CA LEU A 260 1.44 5.79 -1.08
C LEU A 260 1.94 4.46 -0.55
N GLY A 261 2.74 4.52 0.52
CA GLY A 261 3.04 3.37 1.36
C GLY A 261 1.91 3.05 2.36
N ILE A 262 2.10 1.99 3.13
CA ILE A 262 1.12 1.48 4.10
C ILE A 262 1.31 2.07 5.51
N GLY A 263 0.30 1.85 6.36
CA GLY A 263 0.38 2.10 7.80
C GLY A 263 0.18 3.57 8.19
N SER A 264 0.55 3.90 9.43
CA SER A 264 0.21 5.19 10.04
C SER A 264 0.83 6.41 9.33
N LEU A 265 1.99 6.24 8.67
CA LEU A 265 2.63 7.33 7.91
C LEU A 265 1.87 7.67 6.63
N GLY A 266 1.40 6.66 5.88
CA GLY A 266 0.54 6.87 4.71
C GLY A 266 -0.79 7.51 5.12
N ALA A 267 -1.41 7.01 6.20
CA ALA A 267 -2.65 7.59 6.74
C ALA A 267 -2.47 9.06 7.20
N ALA A 268 -1.34 9.39 7.83
CA ALA A 268 -1.04 10.76 8.27
C ALA A 268 -0.91 11.74 7.10
N LEU A 269 -0.29 11.29 6.01
CA LEU A 269 -0.20 12.07 4.78
C LEU A 269 -1.57 12.29 4.15
N VAL A 270 -2.37 11.24 4.00
CA VAL A 270 -3.74 11.34 3.46
C VAL A 270 -4.57 12.32 4.29
N HIS A 271 -4.52 12.19 5.61
CA HIS A 271 -5.21 13.10 6.53
C HIS A 271 -4.74 14.55 6.34
N SER A 272 -3.43 14.77 6.25
CA SER A 272 -2.86 16.11 6.05
C SER A 272 -3.23 16.71 4.68
N ALA A 273 -3.31 15.89 3.63
CA ALA A 273 -3.77 16.32 2.32
C ALA A 273 -5.27 16.70 2.32
N ILE A 274 -6.11 15.94 3.03
CA ILE A 274 -7.53 16.26 3.23
C ILE A 274 -7.68 17.56 4.04
N LEU A 275 -6.88 17.74 5.09
CA LEU A 275 -6.85 18.98 5.87
C LEU A 275 -6.47 20.17 4.99
N ARG A 276 -5.41 20.03 4.18
CA ARG A 276 -4.98 21.05 3.21
C ARG A 276 -6.09 21.40 2.21
N HIS A 277 -6.88 20.43 1.77
CA HIS A 277 -7.93 20.64 0.79
C HIS A 277 -9.20 21.25 1.38
N LYS A 278 -9.69 20.71 2.49
CA LYS A 278 -10.99 21.08 3.09
C LYS A 278 -10.89 22.24 4.09
N ASN A 279 -9.75 22.39 4.76
CA ASN A 279 -9.52 23.40 5.79
C ASN A 279 -8.14 24.05 5.60
N ASN A 280 -7.91 24.67 4.44
CA ASN A 280 -6.59 25.17 4.04
C ASN A 280 -6.01 26.18 5.04
N ASP A 281 -6.83 27.05 5.64
CA ASP A 281 -6.37 28.04 6.63
C ASP A 281 -5.77 27.38 7.87
N ALA A 282 -6.39 26.30 8.36
CA ALA A 282 -5.87 25.53 9.49
C ALA A 282 -4.54 24.87 9.13
N TRP A 283 -4.45 24.28 7.93
CA TRP A 283 -3.21 23.68 7.43
C TRP A 283 -2.10 24.74 7.24
N ARG A 284 -2.43 25.92 6.71
CA ARG A 284 -1.52 27.06 6.51
C ARG A 284 -1.00 27.60 7.83
N ALA A 285 -1.84 27.70 8.85
CA ALA A 285 -1.40 28.11 10.18
C ALA A 285 -0.28 27.20 10.72
N VAL A 286 -0.38 25.88 10.48
CA VAL A 286 0.70 24.94 10.83
C VAL A 286 1.94 25.17 9.97
N PHE A 287 1.78 25.36 8.66
CA PHE A 287 2.87 25.60 7.72
C PHE A 287 3.70 26.83 8.11
N ASP A 288 3.03 27.94 8.43
CA ASP A 288 3.66 29.20 8.81
C ASP A 288 4.29 29.11 10.21
N ARG A 289 3.61 28.46 11.16
CA ARG A 289 4.12 28.26 12.52
C ARG A 289 5.42 27.45 12.55
N LEU A 290 5.48 26.39 11.74
CA LEU A 290 6.68 25.56 11.56
C LEU A 290 7.72 26.22 10.65
N LYS A 291 7.40 27.38 10.07
CA LYS A 291 8.25 28.14 9.14
C LYS A 291 8.74 27.27 7.99
N VAL A 292 7.85 26.45 7.43
CA VAL A 292 8.24 25.43 6.44
C VAL A 292 8.90 26.07 5.22
N ALA A 293 8.39 27.18 4.71
CA ALA A 293 8.98 27.88 3.56
C ALA A 293 10.42 28.35 3.80
N GLU A 294 10.71 28.88 4.99
CA GLU A 294 12.05 29.36 5.38
C GLU A 294 12.99 28.19 5.64
N CYS A 295 12.53 27.21 6.42
CA CYS A 295 13.34 26.10 6.87
C CYS A 295 13.61 25.07 5.77
N PHE A 296 12.61 24.82 4.91
CA PHE A 296 12.59 23.74 3.93
C PHE A 296 12.09 24.26 2.57
N PRO A 297 12.89 25.08 1.84
CA PRO A 297 12.47 25.70 0.58
C PRO A 297 11.99 24.73 -0.50
N LEU A 298 12.41 23.46 -0.42
CA LEU A 298 11.93 22.39 -1.29
C LEU A 298 10.39 22.27 -1.29
N ALA A 299 9.74 22.45 -0.13
CA ALA A 299 8.28 22.37 0.01
C ALA A 299 7.55 23.42 -0.85
N VAL A 300 8.16 24.59 -1.06
CA VAL A 300 7.59 25.65 -1.90
C VAL A 300 7.95 25.42 -3.37
N ARG A 301 9.18 24.99 -3.65
CA ARG A 301 9.68 24.80 -5.02
C ARG A 301 9.00 23.65 -5.75
N GLU A 302 8.89 22.50 -5.10
CA GLU A 302 8.36 21.27 -5.73
C GLU A 302 6.93 20.96 -5.32
N GLY A 303 6.48 21.55 -4.22
CA GLY A 303 5.24 21.18 -3.57
C GLY A 303 4.06 22.09 -3.92
N GLY A 304 3.19 22.27 -2.93
CA GLY A 304 2.03 23.14 -3.03
C GLY A 304 1.46 23.46 -1.67
N VAL A 305 0.74 24.58 -1.60
CA VAL A 305 0.21 25.12 -0.34
C VAL A 305 -1.28 25.46 -0.41
N GLY A 306 -1.86 25.52 -1.61
CA GLY A 306 -3.31 25.67 -1.82
C GLY A 306 -4.05 24.32 -1.90
N PRO A 307 -5.38 24.32 -1.96
CA PRO A 307 -6.18 23.13 -2.22
C PRO A 307 -5.81 22.41 -3.54
N PHE A 308 -6.31 21.19 -3.73
CA PHE A 308 -6.16 20.43 -4.98
C PHE A 308 -7.30 20.76 -5.97
N GLU A 309 -7.06 21.72 -6.86
CA GLU A 309 -8.04 22.21 -7.85
C GLU A 309 -8.12 21.31 -9.08
N LYS A 310 -6.97 20.82 -9.58
CA LYS A 310 -6.93 19.79 -10.63
C LYS A 310 -7.14 18.40 -10.06
N GLY A 311 -6.75 18.19 -8.80
CA GLY A 311 -6.76 16.88 -8.16
C GLY A 311 -5.50 16.07 -8.45
N LEU A 312 -5.50 14.83 -7.96
CA LEU A 312 -4.40 13.89 -8.07
C LEU A 312 -4.83 12.66 -8.86
N TYR A 313 -3.85 12.06 -9.52
CA TYR A 313 -3.89 10.71 -10.08
C TYR A 313 -3.13 9.77 -9.14
N GLY A 314 -3.72 8.62 -8.82
CA GLY A 314 -3.07 7.59 -8.03
C GLY A 314 -2.37 6.57 -8.93
N CYS A 315 -1.10 6.30 -8.69
CA CYS A 315 -0.40 5.19 -9.35
C CYS A 315 0.45 4.50 -8.28
N SER A 316 -0.08 3.41 -7.72
CA SER A 316 0.48 2.81 -6.51
C SER A 316 0.48 1.30 -6.59
N GLU A 317 1.60 0.69 -6.21
CA GLU A 317 1.72 -0.76 -6.15
C GLU A 317 0.66 -1.37 -5.23
N MET A 318 0.54 -0.85 -4.00
CA MET A 318 -0.58 -1.15 -3.13
C MET A 318 -1.61 -0.02 -3.15
N MET A 319 -2.87 -0.36 -3.44
CA MET A 319 -4.02 0.50 -3.21
C MET A 319 -4.46 0.39 -1.75
N VAL A 320 -4.12 1.42 -0.96
CA VAL A 320 -4.56 1.54 0.44
C VAL A 320 -5.92 2.26 0.54
N ASP A 321 -6.62 2.06 1.65
CA ASP A 321 -7.91 2.73 1.96
C ASP A 321 -7.84 4.26 1.91
N GLY A 322 -6.66 4.82 2.19
CA GLY A 322 -6.33 6.22 1.99
C GLY A 322 -6.77 6.82 0.65
N PHE A 323 -6.68 6.05 -0.45
CA PHE A 323 -7.10 6.54 -1.77
C PHE A 323 -8.61 6.76 -1.87
N LEU A 324 -9.44 5.93 -1.20
CA LEU A 324 -10.88 6.18 -1.16
C LEU A 324 -11.21 7.43 -0.36
N TYR A 325 -10.51 7.69 0.75
CA TYR A 325 -10.71 8.95 1.50
C TYR A 325 -10.31 10.18 0.68
N LEU A 326 -9.27 10.07 -0.17
CA LEU A 326 -8.92 11.13 -1.12
C LEU A 326 -9.98 11.30 -2.21
N MET A 327 -10.57 10.20 -2.71
CA MET A 327 -11.65 10.23 -3.70
C MET A 327 -12.92 10.87 -3.11
N GLU A 328 -13.36 10.42 -1.93
CA GLU A 328 -14.48 11.01 -1.16
C GLU A 328 -14.25 12.49 -0.81
N ALA A 329 -12.99 12.90 -0.66
CA ALA A 329 -12.63 14.29 -0.42
C ALA A 329 -12.60 15.16 -1.68
N GLY A 330 -12.74 14.58 -2.88
CA GLY A 330 -12.62 15.30 -4.16
C GLY A 330 -11.17 15.56 -4.60
N ILE A 331 -10.19 14.92 -3.96
CA ILE A 331 -8.77 15.09 -4.25
C ILE A 331 -8.33 14.10 -5.33
N LEU A 332 -8.67 12.82 -5.20
CA LEU A 332 -8.31 11.78 -6.19
C LEU A 332 -9.32 11.81 -7.33
N ARG A 333 -9.11 12.72 -8.29
CA ARG A 333 -10.04 12.94 -9.40
C ARG A 333 -9.40 13.21 -10.75
N ARG A 334 -8.08 13.40 -10.81
CA ARG A 334 -7.39 13.66 -12.08
C ARG A 334 -7.35 12.37 -12.88
N GLU A 335 -8.04 12.36 -14.01
CA GLU A 335 -8.08 11.20 -14.90
C GLU A 335 -6.87 11.18 -15.83
N VAL A 336 -6.41 9.98 -16.14
CA VAL A 336 -5.41 9.71 -17.17
C VAL A 336 -6.00 8.78 -18.23
N HIS A 337 -5.60 8.99 -19.49
CA HIS A 337 -6.09 8.26 -20.65
C HIS A 337 -5.01 7.35 -21.23
N ASP A 338 -5.43 6.32 -21.97
CA ASP A 338 -4.58 5.23 -22.46
C ASP A 338 -3.89 5.53 -23.81
N ASN A 339 -3.89 6.80 -24.24
CA ASN A 339 -3.20 7.26 -25.44
C ASN A 339 -2.20 8.38 -25.11
N ALA A 340 -0.94 8.19 -25.50
CA ALA A 340 0.15 9.07 -25.07
C ALA A 340 0.05 10.48 -25.66
N ASP A 341 -0.39 10.61 -26.91
CA ASP A 341 -0.51 11.91 -27.59
C ASP A 341 -1.68 12.71 -27.01
N LEU A 342 -2.86 12.07 -26.86
CA LEU A 342 -4.00 12.66 -26.15
C LEU A 342 -3.64 13.08 -24.72
N GLN A 343 -2.97 12.21 -23.96
CA GLN A 343 -2.55 12.52 -22.60
C GLN A 343 -1.58 13.71 -22.55
N THR A 344 -0.70 13.85 -23.55
CA THR A 344 0.23 14.99 -23.64
C THR A 344 -0.54 16.28 -23.88
N LEU A 345 -1.50 16.29 -24.81
CA LEU A 345 -2.35 17.46 -25.08
C LEU A 345 -3.19 17.88 -23.86
N ILE A 346 -3.65 16.91 -23.07
CA ILE A 346 -4.33 17.18 -21.79
C ILE A 346 -3.37 17.81 -20.78
N ASN A 347 -2.14 17.29 -20.67
CA ASN A 347 -1.15 17.84 -19.74
C ASN A 347 -0.76 19.28 -20.10
N ASP A 348 -0.67 19.57 -21.39
CA ASP A 348 -0.30 20.89 -21.92
C ASP A 348 -1.48 21.89 -21.86
N GLY A 349 -2.69 21.42 -21.52
CA GLY A 349 -3.89 22.24 -21.41
C GLY A 349 -4.49 22.63 -22.76
N GLU A 350 -4.16 21.87 -23.81
CA GLU A 350 -4.71 22.09 -25.16
C GLU A 350 -6.06 21.37 -25.36
N ILE A 351 -6.28 20.29 -24.62
CA ILE A 351 -7.56 19.57 -24.56
C ILE A 351 -8.03 19.49 -23.11
N ASP A 352 -9.26 19.93 -22.89
CA ASP A 352 -9.97 19.77 -21.62
C ASP A 352 -10.76 18.45 -21.57
N GLU A 353 -11.27 18.08 -20.39
CA GLU A 353 -12.17 16.93 -20.23
C GLU A 353 -13.50 17.09 -21.00
N GLN A 354 -13.95 18.33 -21.21
CA GLN A 354 -15.16 18.64 -21.98
C GLN A 354 -14.86 18.61 -23.47
N VAL A 355 -15.68 17.87 -24.21
CA VAL A 355 -15.50 17.72 -25.65
C VAL A 355 -16.17 18.88 -26.38
N SER A 356 -15.47 19.45 -27.36
CA SER A 356 -15.98 20.53 -28.20
C SER A 356 -15.36 20.49 -29.61
N LEU A 357 -15.78 21.40 -30.50
CA LEU A 357 -15.11 21.57 -31.79
C LEU A 357 -13.63 21.95 -31.65
N ALA A 358 -13.26 22.68 -30.60
CA ALA A 358 -11.86 23.01 -30.34
C ALA A 358 -11.02 21.74 -30.08
N THR A 359 -11.62 20.71 -29.46
CA THR A 359 -10.98 19.40 -29.30
C THR A 359 -10.64 18.79 -30.66
N LEU A 360 -11.59 18.79 -31.61
CA LEU A 360 -11.34 18.27 -32.97
C LEU A 360 -10.29 19.10 -33.72
N ASP A 361 -10.28 20.42 -33.52
CA ASP A 361 -9.30 21.31 -34.14
C ASP A 361 -7.88 21.00 -33.68
N VAL A 362 -7.68 20.79 -32.37
CA VAL A 362 -6.38 20.40 -31.81
C VAL A 362 -5.96 19.04 -32.32
N LEU A 363 -6.84 18.03 -32.24
CA LEU A 363 -6.52 16.68 -32.71
C LEU A 363 -6.14 16.64 -34.19
N ARG A 364 -6.82 17.44 -35.02
CA ARG A 364 -6.50 17.55 -36.43
C ARG A 364 -5.18 18.28 -36.66
N ARG A 365 -4.92 19.38 -35.94
CA ARG A 365 -3.66 20.13 -36.02
C ARG A 365 -2.45 19.27 -35.66
N GLU A 366 -2.62 18.39 -34.68
CA GLU A 366 -1.61 17.41 -34.24
C GLU A 366 -1.62 16.11 -35.06
N GLU A 367 -2.37 16.07 -36.17
CA GLU A 367 -2.45 14.93 -37.10
C GLU A 367 -2.89 13.61 -36.46
N LEU A 368 -3.64 13.67 -35.35
CA LEU A 368 -4.25 12.50 -34.70
C LEU A 368 -5.52 12.02 -35.40
N ILE A 369 -6.16 12.90 -36.17
CA ILE A 369 -7.32 12.59 -37.02
C ILE A 369 -7.19 13.27 -38.39
N ASP A 370 -7.76 12.65 -39.43
CA ASP A 370 -7.79 13.21 -40.78
C ASP A 370 -9.02 14.13 -41.01
N SER A 371 -8.94 14.98 -42.03
CA SER A 371 -10.08 15.68 -42.63
C SER A 371 -10.05 15.50 -44.15
N PRO A 372 -11.06 14.87 -44.78
CA PRO A 372 -12.22 14.23 -44.15
C PRO A 372 -11.85 13.03 -43.27
N MET A 373 -12.56 12.85 -42.15
CA MET A 373 -12.32 11.71 -41.23
C MET A 373 -12.59 10.36 -41.90
N ARG A 374 -11.77 9.37 -41.53
CA ARG A 374 -11.83 7.97 -41.96
C ARG A 374 -12.40 7.08 -40.86
N ALA A 375 -12.69 5.82 -41.19
CA ALA A 375 -13.22 4.85 -40.24
C ALA A 375 -12.35 4.68 -38.98
N ARG A 376 -11.02 4.71 -39.15
CA ARG A 376 -10.08 4.62 -38.02
C ARG A 376 -10.20 5.81 -37.07
N ASP A 377 -10.44 7.01 -37.61
CA ASP A 377 -10.52 8.24 -36.84
C ASP A 377 -11.82 8.25 -36.05
N VAL A 378 -12.94 7.88 -36.69
CA VAL A 378 -14.25 7.77 -36.03
C VAL A 378 -14.19 6.75 -34.89
N ALA A 379 -13.65 5.55 -35.14
CA ALA A 379 -13.50 4.53 -34.09
C ALA A 379 -12.60 5.02 -32.94
N TRP A 380 -11.53 5.75 -33.24
CA TRP A 380 -10.64 6.33 -32.22
C TRP A 380 -11.35 7.42 -31.42
N LEU A 381 -12.08 8.33 -32.08
CA LEU A 381 -12.85 9.39 -31.43
C LEU A 381 -13.97 8.84 -30.55
N GLN A 382 -14.65 7.77 -30.97
CA GLN A 382 -15.66 7.08 -30.17
C GLN A 382 -15.05 6.40 -28.94
N ARG A 383 -13.92 5.71 -29.10
CA ARG A 383 -13.20 5.06 -27.99
C ARG A 383 -12.87 6.04 -26.85
N HIS A 384 -12.56 7.29 -27.19
CA HIS A 384 -12.23 8.34 -26.22
C HIS A 384 -13.42 9.25 -25.86
N GLY A 385 -14.63 8.93 -26.32
CA GLY A 385 -15.86 9.68 -26.00
C GLY A 385 -15.97 11.04 -26.68
N ILE A 386 -15.11 11.33 -27.66
CA ILE A 386 -15.15 12.58 -28.43
C ILE A 386 -16.32 12.56 -29.41
N LEU A 387 -16.63 11.39 -29.98
CA LEU A 387 -17.88 11.14 -30.69
C LEU A 387 -18.77 10.22 -29.86
N GLN A 388 -20.08 10.37 -29.97
CA GLN A 388 -21.04 9.50 -29.28
C GLN A 388 -20.95 8.06 -29.81
N ASP A 389 -21.17 7.08 -28.93
CA ASP A 389 -21.16 5.65 -29.30
C ASP A 389 -22.23 5.30 -30.35
N ALA A 390 -23.32 6.08 -30.41
CA ALA A 390 -24.39 5.89 -31.39
C ALA A 390 -24.04 6.35 -32.82
N VAL A 391 -22.88 7.00 -33.02
CA VAL A 391 -22.42 7.44 -34.34
C VAL A 391 -21.96 6.22 -35.16
N ASP A 392 -22.53 6.02 -36.34
CA ASP A 392 -22.05 5.00 -37.29
C ASP A 392 -21.24 5.65 -38.42
N PHE A 393 -20.28 4.94 -38.99
CA PHE A 393 -19.50 5.40 -40.14
C PHE A 393 -19.77 4.53 -41.35
N LYS A 394 -20.54 5.05 -42.32
CA LYS A 394 -20.97 4.30 -43.50
C LYS A 394 -20.87 5.14 -44.77
N GLY A 395 -20.21 4.59 -45.78
CA GLY A 395 -20.07 5.25 -47.08
C GLY A 395 -19.28 6.56 -47.03
N GLY A 396 -18.33 6.69 -46.11
CA GLY A 396 -17.52 7.91 -45.94
C GLY A 396 -18.21 9.03 -45.17
N ARG A 397 -19.34 8.76 -44.51
CA ARG A 397 -20.16 9.74 -43.79
C ARG A 397 -20.49 9.27 -42.38
N LEU A 398 -20.68 10.20 -41.45
CA LEU A 398 -21.22 9.89 -40.12
C LEU A 398 -22.74 9.72 -40.22
N ARG A 399 -23.30 8.77 -39.49
CA ARG A 399 -24.74 8.61 -39.33
C ARG A 399 -25.10 8.71 -37.86
N VAL A 400 -26.04 9.61 -37.55
CA VAL A 400 -26.61 9.76 -36.22
C VAL A 400 -28.12 9.75 -36.35
N GLY A 401 -28.75 8.64 -35.95
CA GLY A 401 -30.16 8.40 -36.26
C GLY A 401 -30.41 8.46 -37.78
N GLU A 402 -31.31 9.34 -38.19
CA GLU A 402 -31.66 9.55 -39.62
C GLU A 402 -30.72 10.53 -40.34
N HIS A 403 -29.83 11.23 -39.62
CA HIS A 403 -28.96 12.24 -40.19
C HIS A 403 -27.70 11.61 -40.82
N SER A 404 -27.24 12.19 -41.93
CA SER A 404 -25.98 11.80 -42.59
C SER A 404 -25.07 13.02 -42.74
N LEU A 405 -23.98 13.05 -41.98
CA LEU A 405 -23.08 14.19 -41.86
C LEU A 405 -21.81 13.95 -42.68
N ASP A 406 -21.30 15.01 -43.31
CA ASP A 406 -19.98 14.97 -43.93
C ASP A 406 -18.89 14.93 -42.85
N THR A 407 -17.72 14.37 -43.17
CA THR A 407 -16.59 14.27 -42.24
C THR A 407 -15.50 15.31 -42.49
N ASN A 408 -15.72 16.24 -43.42
CA ASN A 408 -14.78 17.30 -43.70
C ASN A 408 -14.78 18.36 -42.60
N LEU A 409 -13.75 18.36 -41.75
CA LEU A 409 -13.56 19.34 -40.68
C LEU A 409 -13.08 20.71 -41.19
N ASP A 410 -12.83 20.87 -42.50
CA ASP A 410 -12.57 22.17 -43.16
C ASP A 410 -13.84 22.90 -43.57
N ASP A 411 -14.97 22.20 -43.61
CA ASP A 411 -16.24 22.74 -44.06
C ASP A 411 -17.09 23.21 -42.86
N ILE A 412 -17.62 24.43 -42.94
CA ILE A 412 -18.31 25.07 -41.81
C ILE A 412 -19.63 24.34 -41.49
N GLU A 413 -20.42 24.00 -42.50
CA GLU A 413 -21.72 23.32 -42.30
C GLU A 413 -21.52 21.93 -41.68
N SER A 414 -20.49 21.22 -42.15
CA SER A 414 -20.10 19.90 -41.64
C SER A 414 -19.70 19.97 -40.15
N ARG A 415 -18.92 20.98 -39.77
CA ARG A 415 -18.52 21.20 -38.37
C ARG A 415 -19.71 21.52 -37.47
N GLU A 416 -20.59 22.42 -37.89
CA GLU A 416 -21.80 22.77 -37.12
C GLU A 416 -22.69 21.55 -36.91
N ALA A 417 -22.86 20.72 -37.94
CA ALA A 417 -23.66 19.51 -37.83
C ALA A 417 -23.02 18.46 -36.90
N ILE A 418 -21.69 18.27 -36.97
CA ILE A 418 -20.95 17.40 -36.05
C ILE A 418 -21.10 17.89 -34.61
N ALA A 419 -20.93 19.19 -34.37
CA ALA A 419 -21.05 19.78 -33.04
C ALA A 419 -22.43 19.57 -32.42
N SER A 420 -23.48 19.70 -33.23
CA SER A 420 -24.85 19.60 -32.74
C SER A 420 -25.35 18.16 -32.55
N LEU A 421 -24.81 17.20 -33.30
CA LEU A 421 -25.42 15.86 -33.41
C LEU A 421 -24.48 14.71 -33.05
N ALA A 422 -23.16 14.85 -33.22
CA ALA A 422 -22.24 13.72 -33.17
C ALA A 422 -21.23 13.76 -32.01
N LEU A 423 -20.87 14.95 -31.50
CA LEU A 423 -19.93 15.08 -30.38
C LEU A 423 -20.48 14.45 -29.10
N GLY A 424 -19.60 13.78 -28.35
CA GLY A 424 -19.86 13.41 -26.96
C GLY A 424 -19.79 14.62 -26.02
N GLU A 425 -20.18 14.42 -24.75
CA GLU A 425 -20.15 15.49 -23.75
C GLU A 425 -18.77 15.67 -23.10
N ARG A 426 -18.09 14.56 -22.84
CA ARG A 426 -16.80 14.51 -22.15
C ARG A 426 -15.95 13.36 -22.64
N LEU A 427 -14.64 13.45 -22.43
CA LEU A 427 -13.74 12.32 -22.64
C LEU A 427 -14.16 11.12 -21.77
N THR A 428 -14.08 9.93 -22.33
CA THR A 428 -14.36 8.66 -21.64
C THR A 428 -13.09 7.83 -21.46
N GLY A 429 -13.20 6.73 -20.70
CA GLY A 429 -12.07 5.82 -20.47
C GLY A 429 -11.04 6.29 -19.44
N GLY A 430 -11.19 7.51 -18.91
CA GLY A 430 -10.30 8.09 -17.89
C GLY A 430 -10.15 7.24 -16.63
N VAL A 431 -8.92 7.15 -16.11
CA VAL A 431 -8.59 6.42 -14.88
C VAL A 431 -8.00 7.38 -13.86
N ALA A 432 -8.56 7.42 -12.64
CA ALA A 432 -8.06 8.23 -11.54
C ALA A 432 -7.09 7.47 -10.62
N LEU A 433 -7.08 6.13 -10.69
CA LEU A 433 -6.22 5.28 -9.86
C LEU A 433 -5.80 4.00 -10.58
N HIS A 434 -4.50 3.80 -10.76
CA HIS A 434 -3.92 2.49 -11.06
C HIS A 434 -3.37 1.85 -9.77
N GLY A 435 -3.82 0.62 -9.48
CA GLY A 435 -3.46 -0.16 -8.29
C GLY A 435 -2.96 -1.57 -8.63
N GLY A 436 -1.91 -2.06 -7.98
CA GLY A 436 -1.37 -3.41 -8.26
C GLY A 436 -2.07 -4.50 -7.44
N PHE A 437 -2.18 -4.26 -6.13
CA PHE A 437 -2.92 -5.10 -5.20
C PHE A 437 -3.45 -4.30 -4.02
N TYR A 438 -4.31 -4.89 -3.19
CA TYR A 438 -4.77 -4.22 -1.97
C TYR A 438 -4.99 -5.15 -0.78
N VAL A 439 -4.75 -4.61 0.41
CA VAL A 439 -5.10 -5.20 1.70
C VAL A 439 -5.50 -4.05 2.63
N GLY A 440 -6.63 -4.17 3.32
CA GLY A 440 -7.13 -3.09 4.18
C GLY A 440 -8.15 -3.56 5.21
N PRO A 441 -8.80 -2.62 5.92
CA PRO A 441 -9.82 -2.95 6.91
C PRO A 441 -11.11 -3.43 6.25
N LYS A 442 -11.98 -4.11 7.01
CA LYS A 442 -13.28 -4.58 6.51
C LYS A 442 -14.13 -3.46 5.86
N LYS A 443 -14.10 -2.26 6.44
CA LYS A 443 -14.81 -1.08 5.91
C LYS A 443 -14.33 -0.72 4.50
N PHE A 444 -13.03 -0.82 4.24
CA PHE A 444 -12.47 -0.53 2.91
C PHE A 444 -13.04 -1.47 1.85
N TYR A 445 -13.08 -2.78 2.12
CA TYR A 445 -13.66 -3.74 1.18
C TYR A 445 -15.16 -3.51 0.96
N GLN A 446 -15.88 -3.09 2.01
CA GLN A 446 -17.28 -2.71 1.88
C GLN A 446 -17.45 -1.50 0.97
N SER A 447 -16.70 -0.42 1.22
CA SER A 447 -16.72 0.77 0.37
C SER A 447 -16.41 0.45 -1.10
N LEU A 448 -15.45 -0.44 -1.37
CA LEU A 448 -15.15 -0.87 -2.75
C LEU A 448 -16.31 -1.61 -3.43
N ARG A 449 -17.04 -2.46 -2.70
CA ARG A 449 -18.23 -3.16 -3.24
C ARG A 449 -19.40 -2.21 -3.48
N GLU A 450 -19.48 -1.14 -2.69
CA GLU A 450 -20.57 -0.14 -2.73
C GLU A 450 -20.29 1.01 -3.71
N LEU A 451 -19.12 1.05 -4.37
CA LEU A 451 -18.82 2.04 -5.40
C LEU A 451 -19.87 2.01 -6.52
N SER A 452 -20.23 3.20 -7.02
CA SER A 452 -20.97 3.34 -8.27
C SER A 452 -20.16 2.74 -9.43
N ASP A 453 -20.82 2.33 -10.51
CA ASP A 453 -20.12 1.78 -11.67
C ASP A 453 -19.14 2.83 -12.25
N THR A 454 -19.55 4.10 -12.29
CA THR A 454 -18.70 5.23 -12.70
C THR A 454 -17.45 5.37 -11.83
N ASP A 455 -17.56 5.34 -10.50
CA ASP A 455 -16.39 5.47 -9.63
C ASP A 455 -15.49 4.25 -9.67
N ARG A 456 -16.09 3.06 -9.81
CA ARG A 456 -15.36 1.80 -9.95
C ARG A 456 -14.56 1.77 -11.25
N ASP A 457 -15.12 2.26 -12.35
CA ASP A 457 -14.46 2.32 -13.65
C ASP A 457 -13.31 3.32 -13.69
N ARG A 458 -13.24 4.26 -12.73
CA ARG A 458 -12.10 5.17 -12.56
C ARG A 458 -10.93 4.51 -11.81
N ILE A 459 -11.09 3.28 -11.33
CA ILE A 459 -10.05 2.48 -10.68
C ILE A 459 -9.65 1.32 -11.60
N CYS A 460 -8.39 1.30 -12.02
CA CYS A 460 -7.81 0.21 -12.80
C CYS A 460 -6.86 -0.61 -11.90
N MET A 461 -7.29 -1.81 -11.52
CA MET A 461 -6.42 -2.78 -10.86
C MET A 461 -5.61 -3.52 -11.95
N THR A 462 -4.27 -3.44 -11.93
CA THR A 462 -3.41 -3.88 -13.04
C THR A 462 -2.08 -4.51 -12.56
N SER A 463 -1.19 -4.84 -13.50
CA SER A 463 0.11 -5.46 -13.25
C SER A 463 1.06 -4.55 -12.48
N VAL A 464 1.87 -5.12 -11.57
CA VAL A 464 2.96 -4.38 -10.91
C VAL A 464 4.08 -4.00 -11.88
N SER A 465 4.26 -4.73 -12.99
CA SER A 465 5.21 -4.35 -14.04
C SER A 465 4.73 -3.10 -14.79
N PHE A 466 3.42 -2.92 -14.96
CA PHE A 466 2.87 -1.66 -15.45
C PHE A 466 3.16 -0.51 -14.49
N ILE A 467 2.92 -0.70 -13.19
CA ILE A 467 2.96 0.34 -12.16
C ILE A 467 4.38 0.73 -11.77
N ASN A 468 5.26 -0.25 -11.51
CA ASN A 468 6.50 -0.02 -10.78
C ASN A 468 7.67 0.42 -11.66
N HIS A 469 7.61 0.31 -13.00
CA HIS A 469 8.64 0.85 -13.88
C HIS A 469 8.04 1.53 -15.12
N LEU A 470 8.90 2.19 -15.90
CA LEU A 470 8.52 2.84 -17.14
C LEU A 470 8.73 1.99 -18.39
N TYR A 471 9.40 0.83 -18.31
CA TYR A 471 9.55 -0.04 -19.48
C TYR A 471 8.19 -0.43 -20.09
N ASP A 472 8.22 -0.68 -21.39
CA ASP A 472 7.04 -1.05 -22.16
C ASP A 472 6.33 -2.27 -21.57
N HIS A 473 5.01 -2.22 -21.65
CA HIS A 473 4.10 -3.26 -21.19
C HIS A 473 2.91 -3.34 -22.13
N GLN A 474 2.21 -4.48 -22.15
CA GLN A 474 1.00 -4.66 -22.98
C GLN A 474 -0.08 -3.60 -22.73
N PHE A 475 -0.13 -3.02 -21.53
CA PHE A 475 -1.08 -1.97 -21.14
C PHE A 475 -0.57 -0.54 -21.34
N GLY A 476 0.69 -0.35 -21.76
CA GLY A 476 1.25 0.97 -22.02
C GLY A 476 2.76 0.97 -22.18
N ASP A 477 3.22 1.81 -23.11
CA ASP A 477 4.64 2.05 -23.36
C ASP A 477 5.23 3.09 -22.38
N GLN A 478 6.55 3.29 -22.47
CA GLN A 478 7.26 4.28 -21.67
C GLN A 478 6.72 5.71 -21.84
N ARG A 479 6.35 6.09 -23.06
CA ARG A 479 5.89 7.44 -23.37
C ARG A 479 4.56 7.74 -22.68
N LEU A 480 3.61 6.81 -22.78
CA LEU A 480 2.32 6.88 -22.11
C LEU A 480 2.49 6.93 -20.60
N LYS A 481 3.26 6.01 -20.01
CA LYS A 481 3.46 5.99 -18.56
C LYS A 481 4.10 7.27 -18.04
N ALA A 482 5.06 7.83 -18.79
CA ALA A 482 5.68 9.10 -18.43
C ALA A 482 4.70 10.28 -18.52
N SER A 483 3.89 10.36 -19.58
CA SER A 483 2.89 11.44 -19.73
C SER A 483 1.77 11.34 -18.69
N GLN A 484 1.37 10.14 -18.26
CA GLN A 484 0.40 9.99 -17.18
C GLN A 484 0.96 10.41 -15.80
N ARG A 485 2.28 10.23 -15.58
CA ARG A 485 2.94 10.32 -14.27
C ARG A 485 3.65 11.65 -14.01
N VAL A 486 3.01 12.77 -14.35
CA VAL A 486 3.53 14.11 -14.08
C VAL A 486 3.53 14.44 -12.58
N HIS A 487 4.49 15.26 -12.17
CA HIS A 487 4.71 15.77 -10.82
C HIS A 487 4.68 14.67 -9.74
N SER A 488 5.24 13.49 -10.06
CA SER A 488 5.09 12.30 -9.23
C SER A 488 5.73 12.43 -7.85
N ARG A 489 5.01 11.99 -6.81
CA ARG A 489 5.54 11.85 -5.44
C ARG A 489 5.47 10.39 -5.01
N PHE A 490 6.63 9.76 -4.98
CA PHE A 490 6.77 8.37 -4.57
C PHE A 490 7.20 8.30 -3.10
N ILE A 491 6.27 7.91 -2.23
CA ILE A 491 6.42 8.07 -0.79
C ILE A 491 6.55 6.70 -0.15
N ASN A 492 7.75 6.42 0.37
CA ASN A 492 8.10 5.16 0.98
C ASN A 492 8.58 5.36 2.41
N THR A 493 8.55 4.29 3.20
CA THR A 493 9.06 4.30 4.58
C THR A 493 10.38 3.53 4.65
N ALA A 494 11.29 3.96 5.51
CA ALA A 494 12.51 3.23 5.83
C ALA A 494 12.61 3.00 7.34
N MET A 495 13.33 1.95 7.72
CA MET A 495 13.64 1.71 9.13
C MET A 495 14.73 2.67 9.63
N MET A 496 15.77 2.86 8.81
CA MET A 496 16.94 3.68 9.13
C MET A 496 17.46 4.36 7.87
N TYR A 497 18.24 5.42 8.06
CA TYR A 497 18.92 6.15 7.00
C TYR A 497 20.34 6.49 7.43
N THR A 498 21.32 6.18 6.60
CA THR A 498 22.73 6.48 6.89
C THR A 498 23.05 7.93 6.54
N LEU A 499 23.99 8.56 7.25
CA LEU A 499 24.46 9.91 6.94
C LEU A 499 25.07 10.02 5.53
N SER A 500 25.52 8.90 4.97
CA SER A 500 26.01 8.84 3.59
C SER A 500 24.92 8.95 2.52
N GLY A 501 23.65 8.72 2.89
CA GLY A 501 22.51 8.79 1.98
C GLY A 501 21.84 7.46 1.64
N ALA A 502 22.25 6.33 2.24
CA ALA A 502 21.64 5.02 1.98
C ALA A 502 20.46 4.73 2.91
N ALA A 503 19.37 4.16 2.38
CA ALA A 503 18.21 3.74 3.15
C ALA A 503 18.26 2.25 3.51
N VAL A 504 17.72 1.90 4.68
CA VAL A 504 17.60 0.53 5.19
C VAL A 504 16.13 0.26 5.51
N SER A 505 15.53 -0.72 4.86
CA SER A 505 14.07 -0.95 4.93
C SER A 505 13.68 -2.39 5.28
N ASP A 506 14.52 -3.38 4.98
CA ASP A 506 14.12 -4.79 4.96
C ASP A 506 15.02 -5.74 5.76
N GLY A 507 16.23 -5.33 6.17
CA GLY A 507 17.22 -6.21 6.81
C GLY A 507 17.96 -5.61 8.00
N LEU A 508 18.50 -6.51 8.84
CA LEU A 508 19.39 -6.21 9.95
C LEU A 508 20.87 -6.31 9.52
N GLU A 509 21.74 -5.66 10.28
CA GLU A 509 23.20 -5.67 10.08
C GLU A 509 23.82 -7.07 10.15
N ASP A 510 23.16 -8.04 10.80
CA ASP A 510 23.60 -9.44 10.84
C ASP A 510 23.06 -10.32 9.70
N GLY A 511 22.48 -9.69 8.67
CA GLY A 511 21.95 -10.35 7.47
C GLY A 511 20.55 -10.94 7.63
N ARG A 512 19.93 -10.84 8.81
CA ARG A 512 18.54 -11.32 8.99
C ARG A 512 17.54 -10.39 8.31
N VAL A 513 16.61 -10.99 7.61
CA VAL A 513 15.52 -10.33 6.89
C VAL A 513 14.36 -10.07 7.84
N ILE A 514 13.89 -8.83 7.85
CA ILE A 514 12.72 -8.38 8.62
C ILE A 514 11.45 -8.50 7.78
N SER A 515 11.51 -8.07 6.51
CA SER A 515 10.36 -8.03 5.59
C SER A 515 10.79 -8.45 4.18
N GLY A 516 10.96 -7.51 3.27
CA GLY A 516 11.43 -7.69 1.91
C GLY A 516 11.54 -6.34 1.21
N VAL A 517 12.23 -6.31 0.07
CA VAL A 517 12.53 -5.08 -0.68
C VAL A 517 11.28 -4.47 -1.34
N GLY A 518 10.31 -5.30 -1.73
CA GLY A 518 9.08 -4.87 -2.40
C GLY A 518 9.35 -4.11 -3.71
N GLY A 519 8.54 -3.10 -4.03
CA GLY A 519 8.81 -2.16 -5.12
C GLY A 519 9.53 -0.88 -4.72
N GLN A 520 10.08 -0.77 -3.50
CA GLN A 520 10.69 0.48 -3.02
C GLN A 520 11.79 0.98 -3.98
N TYR A 521 12.69 0.07 -4.40
CA TYR A 521 13.73 0.39 -5.36
C TYR A 521 13.17 0.91 -6.68
N ASN A 522 12.11 0.27 -7.19
CA ASN A 522 11.53 0.59 -8.48
C ASN A 522 10.98 2.03 -8.51
N PHE A 523 10.22 2.44 -7.49
CA PHE A 523 9.73 3.80 -7.37
C PHE A 523 10.84 4.83 -7.13
N VAL A 524 11.89 4.46 -6.40
CA VAL A 524 13.07 5.31 -6.25
C VAL A 524 13.74 5.54 -7.61
N SER A 525 14.00 4.48 -8.38
CA SER A 525 14.59 4.57 -9.72
C SER A 525 13.74 5.44 -10.65
N MET A 526 12.44 5.17 -10.71
CA MET A 526 11.50 5.92 -11.54
C MET A 526 11.48 7.41 -11.20
N ALA A 527 11.67 7.79 -9.93
CA ALA A 527 11.75 9.19 -9.52
C ALA A 527 12.94 9.95 -10.11
N HIS A 528 14.01 9.25 -10.51
CA HIS A 528 15.17 9.83 -11.19
C HIS A 528 15.03 9.79 -12.71
N GLU A 529 14.15 8.96 -13.24
CA GLU A 529 13.85 8.85 -14.69
C GLU A 529 12.81 9.88 -15.13
N LEU A 530 11.84 10.21 -14.27
CA LEU A 530 10.81 11.22 -14.54
C LEU A 530 11.32 12.64 -14.17
N PRO A 531 11.26 13.63 -15.08
CA PRO A 531 11.88 14.95 -14.89
C PRO A 531 11.45 15.72 -13.64
N ASP A 532 10.19 15.58 -13.23
CA ASP A 532 9.53 16.35 -12.19
C ASP A 532 9.10 15.49 -10.98
N ALA A 533 9.56 14.25 -10.94
CA ALA A 533 9.25 13.30 -9.89
C ALA A 533 10.24 13.39 -8.73
N ARG A 534 9.74 13.09 -7.53
CA ARG A 534 10.54 13.03 -6.30
C ARG A 534 10.31 11.72 -5.56
N SER A 535 11.41 11.09 -5.15
CA SER A 535 11.43 9.97 -4.21
C SER A 535 11.56 10.52 -2.80
N ILE A 536 10.58 10.17 -1.96
CA ILE A 536 10.47 10.66 -0.59
C ILE A 536 10.54 9.46 0.35
N ILE A 537 11.62 9.40 1.12
CA ILE A 537 11.80 8.40 2.18
C ILE A 537 11.42 9.02 3.51
N THR A 538 10.42 8.44 4.17
CA THR A 538 9.93 8.86 5.47
C THR A 538 10.41 7.90 6.55
N LEU A 539 10.79 8.43 7.71
CA LEU A 539 11.12 7.64 8.89
C LEU A 539 10.97 8.47 10.16
N ARG A 540 10.64 7.81 11.27
CA ARG A 540 10.75 8.42 12.60
C ARG A 540 12.22 8.65 12.89
N SER A 541 12.61 9.76 13.49
CA SER A 541 14.03 10.05 13.78
C SER A 541 14.61 9.10 14.82
N THR A 542 13.77 8.48 15.67
CA THR A 542 14.23 7.58 16.73
C THR A 542 13.37 6.32 16.83
N ARG A 543 13.93 5.28 17.46
CA ARG A 543 13.23 4.05 17.85
C ARG A 543 13.64 3.60 19.25
N ASN A 544 12.82 2.75 19.86
CA ASN A 544 13.16 2.09 21.12
C ASN A 544 13.75 0.70 20.86
N THR A 545 14.95 0.44 21.36
CA THR A 545 15.61 -0.87 21.31
C THR A 545 15.98 -1.30 22.73
N LYS A 546 15.42 -2.42 23.21
CA LYS A 546 15.67 -2.96 24.56
C LYS A 546 15.52 -1.92 25.69
N GLY A 547 14.53 -1.03 25.55
CA GLY A 547 14.24 0.05 26.52
C GLY A 547 15.15 1.28 26.41
N THR A 548 16.04 1.33 25.41
CA THR A 548 16.89 2.50 25.13
C THR A 548 16.42 3.17 23.85
N VAL A 549 16.32 4.51 23.87
CA VAL A 549 16.05 5.28 22.66
C VAL A 549 17.33 5.36 21.84
N VAL A 550 17.22 5.06 20.55
CA VAL A 550 18.34 5.13 19.58
C VAL A 550 17.89 5.87 18.33
N SER A 551 18.85 6.46 17.62
CA SER A 551 18.59 7.18 16.36
C SER A 551 18.30 6.21 15.21
N ASN A 552 17.38 6.59 14.32
CA ASN A 552 17.20 5.96 13.01
C ASN A 552 18.03 6.64 11.92
N ILE A 553 18.50 7.88 12.16
CA ILE A 553 19.57 8.48 11.37
C ILE A 553 20.89 8.05 11.98
N VAL A 554 21.64 7.22 11.26
CA VAL A 554 22.86 6.56 11.74
C VAL A 554 24.06 6.97 10.89
N PHE A 555 25.28 6.92 11.42
CA PHE A 555 26.45 7.22 10.61
C PHE A 555 26.68 6.18 9.51
N ASN A 556 26.59 4.89 9.86
CA ASN A 556 26.68 3.75 8.95
C ASN A 556 25.80 2.58 9.45
N TYR A 557 25.54 1.61 8.57
CA TYR A 557 24.84 0.36 8.88
C TYR A 557 25.26 -0.76 7.90
N GLY A 558 25.35 -2.00 8.38
CA GLY A 558 25.78 -3.15 7.55
C GLY A 558 24.75 -3.74 6.58
N HIS A 559 23.61 -3.07 6.35
CA HIS A 559 22.59 -3.46 5.36
C HIS A 559 22.16 -2.24 4.55
N CYS A 560 21.78 -2.45 3.29
CA CYS A 560 21.37 -1.36 2.39
C CYS A 560 20.27 -1.86 1.45
N THR A 561 19.13 -1.17 1.44
CA THR A 561 18.03 -1.42 0.51
C THR A 561 18.11 -0.44 -0.66
N ILE A 562 18.26 0.87 -0.37
CA ILE A 562 18.39 1.92 -1.39
C ILE A 562 19.80 2.51 -1.33
N PRO A 563 20.63 2.29 -2.37
CA PRO A 563 21.98 2.84 -2.43
C PRO A 563 22.01 4.36 -2.43
N ARG A 564 23.06 4.93 -1.82
CA ARG A 564 23.23 6.37 -1.62
C ARG A 564 23.26 7.25 -2.89
N HIS A 565 23.54 6.68 -4.06
CA HIS A 565 23.52 7.46 -5.31
C HIS A 565 22.09 7.75 -5.79
N LEU A 566 21.09 7.03 -5.27
CA LEU A 566 19.67 7.26 -5.53
C LEU A 566 19.00 8.17 -4.47
N ARG A 567 19.78 8.79 -3.57
CA ARG A 567 19.26 9.68 -2.53
C ARG A 567 18.48 10.85 -3.12
N ASP A 568 17.35 11.17 -2.51
CA ASP A 568 16.51 12.29 -2.92
C ASP A 568 15.96 13.04 -1.70
N VAL A 569 14.72 12.81 -1.28
CA VAL A 569 14.12 13.51 -0.14
C VAL A 569 14.04 12.57 1.06
N VAL A 570 14.42 13.05 2.23
CA VAL A 570 14.22 12.34 3.51
C VAL A 570 13.41 13.21 4.46
N ILE A 571 12.39 12.61 5.09
CA ILE A 571 11.51 13.31 6.03
C ILE A 571 11.49 12.58 7.37
N THR A 572 11.76 13.33 8.43
CA THR A 572 11.44 12.96 9.82
C THR A 572 10.40 13.92 10.37
N GLU A 573 9.97 13.67 11.60
CA GLU A 573 9.09 14.55 12.36
C GLU A 573 9.70 15.94 12.63
N TYR A 574 10.99 16.13 12.35
CA TYR A 574 11.69 17.40 12.50
C TYR A 574 11.90 18.17 11.19
N GLY A 575 11.51 17.59 10.04
CA GLY A 575 11.49 18.31 8.77
C GLY A 575 12.02 17.52 7.58
N ILE A 576 12.44 18.28 6.56
CA ILE A 576 12.74 17.77 5.21
C ILE A 576 14.23 17.97 4.89
N ALA A 577 14.91 16.91 4.48
CA ALA A 577 16.26 16.94 3.92
C ALA A 577 16.21 16.70 2.40
N ASP A 578 16.56 17.72 1.63
CA ASP A 578 16.74 17.67 0.18
C ASP A 578 18.17 17.17 -0.14
N LEU A 579 18.34 15.99 -0.71
CA LEU A 579 19.67 15.35 -0.87
C LEU A 579 20.09 15.15 -2.33
N ARG A 580 19.14 15.24 -3.28
CA ARG A 580 19.41 15.04 -4.71
C ARG A 580 20.45 16.06 -5.21
N GLY A 581 21.48 15.56 -5.89
CA GLY A 581 22.54 16.38 -6.48
C GLY A 581 23.45 17.10 -5.46
N GLN A 582 23.32 16.84 -4.15
CA GLN A 582 24.11 17.54 -3.14
C GLN A 582 25.49 16.89 -2.90
N PRO A 583 26.54 17.67 -2.61
CA PRO A 583 27.81 17.17 -2.09
C PRO A 583 27.65 16.42 -0.77
N ASP A 584 28.58 15.51 -0.44
CA ASP A 584 28.49 14.67 0.77
C ASP A 584 28.36 15.49 2.05
N GLU A 585 29.18 16.52 2.23
CA GLU A 585 29.09 17.35 3.43
C GLU A 585 27.67 17.93 3.62
N GLN A 586 27.06 18.44 2.56
CA GLN A 586 25.70 18.97 2.60
C GLN A 586 24.68 17.88 2.92
N VAL A 587 24.84 16.66 2.41
CA VAL A 587 23.97 15.52 2.76
C VAL A 587 24.08 15.16 4.23
N TYR A 588 25.29 15.06 4.75
CA TYR A 588 25.52 14.77 6.17
C TYR A 588 24.89 15.86 7.04
N LEU A 589 25.12 17.13 6.73
CA LEU A 589 24.57 18.26 7.46
C LEU A 589 23.03 18.32 7.41
N ARG A 590 22.42 18.07 6.24
CA ARG A 590 20.96 18.07 6.09
C ARG A 590 20.29 16.91 6.83
N LEU A 591 20.91 15.72 6.84
CA LEU A 591 20.42 14.59 7.64
C LEU A 591 20.59 14.82 9.14
N ILE A 592 21.72 15.37 9.59
CA ILE A 592 21.92 15.77 11.00
C ILE A 592 20.88 16.81 11.42
N ARG A 593 20.58 17.79 10.55
CA ARG A 593 19.57 18.83 10.81
C ARG A 593 18.19 18.25 11.15
N ILE A 594 17.80 17.14 10.54
CA ILE A 594 16.49 16.50 10.78
C ILE A 594 16.58 15.30 11.74
N ALA A 595 17.72 15.11 12.39
CA ALA A 595 17.87 14.13 13.47
C ALA A 595 17.43 14.74 14.81
N ASP A 596 16.97 13.87 15.72
CA ASP A 596 16.66 14.20 17.10
C ASP A 596 17.89 14.78 17.83
N SER A 597 17.69 15.89 18.55
CA SER A 597 18.74 16.67 19.21
C SER A 597 19.62 15.84 20.14
N ARG A 598 19.09 14.75 20.72
CA ARG A 598 19.87 13.84 21.59
C ARG A 598 21.04 13.20 20.85
N PHE A 599 20.96 13.06 19.52
CA PHE A 599 21.96 12.34 18.71
C PHE A 599 22.74 13.24 17.75
N GLN A 600 22.27 14.46 17.45
CA GLN A 600 22.91 15.37 16.48
C GLN A 600 24.40 15.62 16.75
N ARG A 601 24.79 15.88 18.00
CA ARG A 601 26.20 16.13 18.37
C ARG A 601 27.08 14.91 18.14
N GLY A 602 26.58 13.71 18.48
CA GLY A 602 27.31 12.46 18.26
C GLY A 602 27.48 12.16 16.77
N LEU A 603 26.42 12.36 15.99
CA LEU A 603 26.44 12.22 14.53
C LEU A 603 27.42 13.20 13.87
N LEU A 604 27.42 14.47 14.27
CA LEU A 604 28.37 15.46 13.77
C LEU A 604 29.82 15.08 14.12
N SER A 605 30.08 14.66 15.36
CA SER A 605 31.42 14.23 15.78
C SER A 605 31.93 13.05 14.96
N GLN A 606 31.08 12.06 14.67
CA GLN A 606 31.42 10.93 13.79
C GLN A 606 31.71 11.40 12.36
N ALA A 607 30.90 12.32 11.82
CA ALA A 607 31.10 12.89 10.49
C ALA A 607 32.40 13.69 10.36
N GLN A 608 32.73 14.53 11.34
CA GLN A 608 33.96 15.32 11.38
C GLN A 608 35.20 14.42 11.52
N LYS A 609 35.14 13.41 12.40
CA LYS A 609 36.22 12.43 12.55
C LYS A 609 36.50 11.66 11.26
N ALA A 610 35.46 11.43 10.45
CA ALA A 610 35.58 10.77 9.15
C ALA A 610 35.96 11.72 7.99
N GLY A 611 36.20 13.01 8.26
CA GLY A 611 36.51 14.01 7.23
C GLY A 611 35.35 14.30 6.27
N LYS A 612 34.11 14.01 6.67
CA LYS A 612 32.90 14.22 5.84
C LYS A 612 32.23 15.56 6.08
N VAL A 613 32.55 16.23 7.18
CA VAL A 613 32.08 17.57 7.54
C VAL A 613 33.26 18.35 8.09
N ASP A 614 33.35 19.63 7.79
CA ASP A 614 34.37 20.55 8.31
C ASP A 614 34.44 20.47 9.85
N ALA A 615 35.65 20.30 10.39
CA ALA A 615 35.93 20.29 11.81
C ALA A 615 35.58 21.63 12.50
N ALA A 616 35.49 22.74 11.77
CA ALA A 616 35.05 24.04 12.24
C ALA A 616 33.52 24.18 12.33
N PHE A 617 32.76 23.36 11.59
CA PHE A 617 31.29 23.46 11.59
C PHE A 617 30.72 23.23 13.00
N ARG A 618 29.72 24.04 13.37
CA ARG A 618 28.99 23.93 14.64
C ARG A 618 27.50 23.94 14.34
N LEU A 619 26.75 23.11 15.06
CA LEU A 619 25.29 23.02 14.91
C LEU A 619 24.65 24.38 15.20
N PRO A 620 23.88 24.96 14.25
CA PRO A 620 23.10 26.16 14.50
C PRO A 620 22.11 25.97 15.63
N ALA A 621 21.86 27.03 16.42
CA ALA A 621 20.92 26.98 17.54
C ALA A 621 19.50 26.56 17.12
N SER A 622 19.08 26.95 15.92
CA SER A 622 17.78 26.58 15.35
C SER A 622 17.63 25.07 15.08
N TRP A 623 18.72 24.31 14.98
CA TRP A 623 18.67 22.86 14.76
C TRP A 623 18.57 22.06 16.06
N LEU A 624 18.93 22.68 17.19
CA LEU A 624 19.07 22.01 18.48
C LEU A 624 17.74 21.82 19.23
N ASN A 625 16.61 22.22 18.65
CA ASN A 625 15.27 22.09 19.25
C ASN A 625 14.43 20.93 18.64
N ASN A 626 15.08 19.92 18.10
CA ASN A 626 14.45 18.70 17.59
C ASN A 626 14.20 17.71 18.74
N THR A 627 13.14 17.91 19.52
CA THR A 627 12.81 17.05 20.67
C THR A 627 11.33 16.64 20.66
N PRO A 628 10.97 15.55 21.36
CA PRO A 628 9.56 15.17 21.54
C PRO A 628 8.69 16.28 22.14
N GLU A 629 9.26 17.12 23.01
CA GLU A 629 8.57 18.26 23.61
C GLU A 629 8.27 19.36 22.58
N SER A 630 9.17 19.59 21.63
CA SER A 630 8.92 20.57 20.55
C SER A 630 7.81 20.10 19.61
N ILE A 631 7.73 18.78 19.35
CA ILE A 631 6.61 18.17 18.63
C ILE A 631 5.30 18.32 19.40
N ALA A 632 5.30 18.00 20.69
CA ALA A 632 4.11 18.11 21.52
C ALA A 632 3.60 19.56 21.58
N LYS A 633 4.53 20.52 21.67
CA LYS A 633 4.22 21.95 21.63
C LYS A 633 3.65 22.36 20.27
N ALA A 634 4.30 21.96 19.16
CA ALA A 634 3.83 22.25 17.81
C ALA A 634 2.40 21.70 17.59
N PHE A 635 2.14 20.47 18.04
CA PHE A 635 0.83 19.84 17.96
C PHE A 635 -0.22 20.59 18.80
N ALA A 636 0.10 20.92 20.05
CA ALA A 636 -0.83 21.62 20.94
C ALA A 636 -1.19 23.02 20.41
N GLU A 637 -0.23 23.74 19.85
CA GLU A 637 -0.42 25.09 19.30
C GLU A 637 -1.11 25.07 17.92
N ALA A 638 -0.98 23.98 17.15
CA ALA A 638 -1.60 23.79 15.84
C ALA A 638 -3.08 23.33 15.90
N GLY A 639 -3.76 23.55 17.02
CA GLY A 639 -5.16 23.13 17.27
C GLY A 639 -5.33 21.68 17.75
N GLY A 640 -4.24 21.01 18.12
CA GLY A 640 -4.28 19.79 18.93
C GLY A 640 -5.05 18.62 18.31
N LYS A 641 -5.84 17.94 19.14
CA LYS A 641 -6.60 16.73 18.74
C LYS A 641 -7.71 17.02 17.72
N ASP A 642 -8.14 18.27 17.60
CA ASP A 642 -9.22 18.65 16.69
C ASP A 642 -8.78 18.52 15.23
N TRP A 643 -7.54 18.94 14.93
CA TRP A 643 -6.99 18.82 13.58
C TRP A 643 -6.14 17.58 13.34
N PHE A 644 -5.63 16.94 14.40
CA PHE A 644 -4.72 15.80 14.29
C PHE A 644 -5.16 14.62 15.17
N PRO A 645 -6.33 14.03 14.93
CA PRO A 645 -6.85 12.93 15.73
C PRO A 645 -6.01 11.65 15.53
N ALA A 646 -6.01 10.76 16.52
CA ALA A 646 -5.31 9.48 16.42
C ALA A 646 -5.94 8.52 15.38
N PHE A 647 -7.23 8.69 15.09
CA PHE A 647 -8.01 7.83 14.20
C PHE A 647 -8.90 8.68 13.28
N PRO A 648 -8.33 9.43 12.32
CA PRO A 648 -9.11 10.33 11.45
C PRO A 648 -10.12 9.60 10.56
N PHE A 649 -9.92 8.30 10.32
CA PHE A 649 -10.70 7.50 9.37
C PHE A 649 -11.57 6.42 10.04
N GLY A 650 -11.64 6.45 11.37
CA GLY A 650 -12.31 5.43 12.19
C GLY A 650 -11.34 4.44 12.83
N ARG A 651 -11.91 3.43 13.51
CA ARG A 651 -11.14 2.38 14.20
C ARG A 651 -11.96 1.09 14.29
N ASP A 652 -11.27 -0.05 14.16
CA ASP A 652 -11.88 -1.38 14.40
C ASP A 652 -11.87 -1.79 15.88
N PHE A 653 -11.08 -1.08 16.70
CA PHE A 653 -10.98 -1.29 18.15
C PHE A 653 -12.12 -0.60 18.89
N THR A 654 -12.72 -1.28 19.86
CA THR A 654 -13.66 -0.64 20.81
C THR A 654 -12.91 0.27 21.78
N ASP A 655 -13.63 1.16 22.49
CA ASP A 655 -13.03 2.00 23.53
C ASP A 655 -12.32 1.18 24.61
N GLN A 656 -12.92 0.07 25.02
CA GLN A 656 -12.35 -0.86 25.98
C GLN A 656 -11.05 -1.49 25.45
N GLU A 657 -11.03 -1.91 24.18
CA GLU A 657 -9.85 -2.51 23.54
C GLU A 657 -8.72 -1.48 23.37
N LEU A 658 -9.04 -0.22 23.07
CA LEU A 658 -8.03 0.83 22.96
C LEU A 658 -7.39 1.13 24.32
N ALA A 659 -8.19 1.26 25.38
CA ALA A 659 -7.70 1.48 26.74
C ALA A 659 -6.80 0.32 27.21
N LEU A 660 -7.25 -0.92 27.00
CA LEU A 660 -6.47 -2.11 27.33
C LEU A 660 -5.18 -2.20 26.49
N GLY A 661 -5.24 -1.93 25.20
CA GLY A 661 -4.08 -1.93 24.31
C GLY A 661 -3.01 -0.92 24.74
N GLN A 662 -3.42 0.30 25.12
CA GLN A 662 -2.53 1.32 25.67
C GLN A 662 -1.90 0.88 27.00
N ALA A 663 -2.70 0.33 27.92
CA ALA A 663 -2.22 -0.17 29.20
C ALA A 663 -1.19 -1.30 29.02
N LEU A 664 -1.49 -2.28 28.18
CA LEU A 664 -0.59 -3.39 27.87
C LEU A 664 0.70 -2.91 27.19
N ASN A 665 0.62 -1.95 26.27
CA ASN A 665 1.80 -1.36 25.65
C ASN A 665 2.69 -0.63 26.68
N LYS A 666 2.09 0.12 27.60
CA LYS A 666 2.82 0.82 28.67
C LYS A 666 3.51 -0.16 29.63
N LEU A 667 2.84 -1.27 29.96
CA LEU A 667 3.45 -2.37 30.71
C LEU A 667 4.59 -3.02 29.94
N LYS A 668 4.43 -3.27 28.64
CA LYS A 668 5.48 -3.84 27.78
C LYS A 668 6.73 -2.96 27.76
N VAL A 669 6.56 -1.64 27.67
CA VAL A 669 7.67 -0.66 27.76
C VAL A 669 8.35 -0.72 29.13
N LYS A 670 7.59 -0.68 30.23
CA LYS A 670 8.18 -0.74 31.59
C LYS A 670 8.87 -2.07 31.90
N THR A 671 8.39 -3.17 31.33
CA THR A 671 8.95 -4.51 31.54
C THR A 671 10.05 -4.88 30.53
N ALA A 672 10.45 -3.94 29.65
CA ALA A 672 11.47 -4.17 28.62
C ALA A 672 12.87 -4.46 29.19
N THR A 673 13.15 -4.07 30.45
CA THR A 673 14.43 -4.33 31.14
C THR A 673 14.23 -5.27 32.33
N ARG A 674 15.28 -6.01 32.73
CA ARG A 674 15.22 -6.91 33.90
C ARG A 674 14.82 -6.17 35.18
N ARG A 675 15.42 -4.99 35.42
CA ARG A 675 15.08 -4.13 36.57
C ARG A 675 13.65 -3.61 36.49
N GLY A 676 13.25 -3.10 35.32
CA GLY A 676 11.89 -2.61 35.09
C GLY A 676 10.83 -3.68 35.37
N LYS A 677 11.07 -4.92 34.90
CA LYS A 677 10.18 -6.06 35.17
C LYS A 677 9.99 -6.34 36.67
N VAL A 678 11.06 -6.33 37.46
CA VAL A 678 10.97 -6.53 38.93
C VAL A 678 10.18 -5.40 39.59
N VAL A 679 10.47 -4.14 39.23
CA VAL A 679 9.77 -2.97 39.78
C VAL A 679 8.29 -3.00 39.43
N THR A 680 7.94 -3.31 38.18
CA THR A 680 6.54 -3.41 37.73
C THR A 680 5.80 -4.52 38.46
N LEU A 681 6.43 -5.67 38.71
CA LEU A 681 5.81 -6.74 39.50
C LEU A 681 5.53 -6.28 40.94
N LEU A 682 6.49 -5.63 41.61
CA LEU A 682 6.31 -5.09 42.97
C LEU A 682 5.19 -4.04 43.02
N GLN A 683 5.12 -3.15 42.02
CA GLN A 683 4.05 -2.16 41.90
C GLN A 683 2.69 -2.83 41.68
N ALA A 684 2.63 -3.87 40.84
CA ALA A 684 1.39 -4.60 40.57
C ALA A 684 0.84 -5.26 41.84
N PHE A 685 1.69 -5.75 42.75
CA PHE A 685 1.22 -6.30 44.03
C PHE A 685 0.42 -5.30 44.88
N ARG A 686 0.64 -3.99 44.70
CA ARG A 686 -0.09 -2.92 45.39
C ARG A 686 -1.25 -2.34 44.57
N ALA A 687 -1.31 -2.63 43.27
CA ALA A 687 -2.37 -2.14 42.40
C ALA A 687 -3.69 -2.84 42.75
N LYS A 688 -4.71 -2.04 43.10
CA LYS A 688 -6.08 -2.48 43.37
C LYS A 688 -7.05 -1.55 42.69
N ASP A 689 -8.19 -2.10 42.29
CA ASP A 689 -9.33 -1.32 41.80
C ASP A 689 -10.30 -1.07 42.96
N GLU A 690 -9.97 -0.11 43.81
CA GLU A 690 -10.71 0.15 45.06
C GLU A 690 -12.12 0.75 44.81
N GLN A 691 -12.38 1.26 43.60
CA GLN A 691 -13.62 1.94 43.23
C GLN A 691 -14.42 1.19 42.14
N GLY A 692 -13.97 -0.01 41.72
CA GLY A 692 -14.62 -0.79 40.66
C GLY A 692 -14.56 -0.13 39.28
N ARG A 693 -13.62 0.81 39.06
CA ARG A 693 -13.52 1.61 37.82
C ARG A 693 -13.12 0.79 36.60
N TYR A 694 -12.45 -0.35 36.80
CA TYR A 694 -11.95 -1.20 35.73
C TYR A 694 -12.76 -2.50 35.56
N THR A 695 -13.93 -2.60 36.20
CA THR A 695 -14.73 -3.83 36.22
C THR A 695 -15.01 -4.38 34.82
N GLU A 696 -15.48 -3.53 33.89
CA GLU A 696 -15.77 -3.93 32.50
C GLU A 696 -14.49 -4.33 31.74
N LEU A 697 -13.38 -3.61 31.94
CA LEU A 697 -12.10 -3.90 31.30
C LEU A 697 -11.48 -5.22 31.80
N LEU A 698 -11.63 -5.51 33.09
CA LEU A 698 -11.23 -6.77 33.70
C LEU A 698 -12.12 -7.92 33.24
N GLN A 699 -13.44 -7.70 33.11
CA GLN A 699 -14.35 -8.68 32.52
C GLN A 699 -13.97 -9.01 31.08
N ARG A 700 -13.65 -7.99 30.25
CA ARG A 700 -13.18 -8.16 28.87
C ARG A 700 -11.88 -8.97 28.75
N MET A 701 -11.04 -8.95 29.78
CA MET A 701 -9.81 -9.74 29.88
C MET A 701 -10.02 -11.12 30.54
N GLY A 702 -11.24 -11.43 30.99
CA GLY A 702 -11.55 -12.64 31.76
C GLY A 702 -10.85 -12.67 33.13
N LEU A 703 -10.71 -11.51 33.77
CA LEU A 703 -9.97 -11.30 35.03
C LEU A 703 -10.85 -10.66 36.11
N SER A 704 -12.17 -10.70 35.99
CA SER A 704 -13.09 -10.23 37.03
C SER A 704 -13.05 -11.11 38.28
N GLN A 705 -12.95 -12.43 38.11
CA GLN A 705 -12.83 -13.42 39.19
C GLN A 705 -11.60 -14.33 38.95
N PRO A 706 -10.38 -13.86 39.23
CA PRO A 706 -9.17 -14.61 38.90
C PRO A 706 -9.02 -15.87 39.77
N SER A 707 -8.81 -17.01 39.11
CA SER A 707 -8.54 -18.31 39.72
C SER A 707 -7.03 -18.58 39.78
N GLY A 708 -6.52 -18.90 40.97
CA GLY A 708 -5.10 -19.19 41.18
C GLY A 708 -4.16 -17.95 41.19
N LEU A 709 -2.86 -18.20 41.40
CA LEU A 709 -1.86 -17.13 41.60
C LEU A 709 -1.52 -16.36 40.33
N ARG A 710 -1.52 -17.03 39.18
CA ARG A 710 -1.17 -16.45 37.88
C ARG A 710 -2.20 -15.43 37.40
N GLU A 711 -3.48 -15.77 37.46
CA GLU A 711 -4.55 -14.85 37.04
C GLU A 711 -4.67 -13.65 37.98
N LYS A 712 -4.43 -13.84 39.29
CA LYS A 712 -4.37 -12.73 40.25
C LYS A 712 -3.23 -11.76 39.92
N LEU A 713 -2.08 -12.26 39.48
CA LEU A 713 -0.98 -11.42 39.03
C LEU A 713 -1.31 -10.69 37.72
N ASP A 714 -1.89 -11.39 36.75
CA ASP A 714 -2.34 -10.82 35.47
C ASP A 714 -3.37 -9.70 35.69
N GLN A 715 -4.37 -9.91 36.57
CA GLN A 715 -5.35 -8.91 36.96
C GLN A 715 -4.66 -7.65 37.52
N ARG A 716 -3.74 -7.84 38.47
CA ARG A 716 -2.99 -6.74 39.08
C ARG A 716 -2.10 -5.98 38.09
N LEU A 717 -1.50 -6.69 37.14
CA LEU A 717 -0.72 -6.08 36.07
C LEU A 717 -1.60 -5.21 35.18
N VAL A 718 -2.80 -5.69 34.78
CA VAL A 718 -3.76 -4.92 33.98
C VAL A 718 -4.20 -3.66 34.72
N ILE A 719 -4.58 -3.77 36.01
CA ILE A 719 -4.94 -2.61 36.85
C ILE A 719 -3.79 -1.60 36.89
N LEU A 720 -2.56 -2.05 37.14
CA LEU A 720 -1.39 -1.16 37.13
C LEU A 720 -1.21 -0.48 35.77
N GLY A 721 -1.35 -1.23 34.68
CA GLY A 721 -1.26 -0.68 33.33
C GLY A 721 -2.28 0.44 33.08
N LEU A 722 -3.53 0.22 33.50
CA LEU A 722 -4.62 1.18 33.37
C LEU A 722 -4.39 2.44 34.23
N GLN A 723 -3.98 2.27 35.49
CA GLN A 723 -3.60 3.38 36.36
C GLN A 723 -2.44 4.21 35.80
N LEU A 724 -1.48 3.53 35.17
CA LEU A 724 -0.36 4.20 34.51
C LEU A 724 -0.80 4.98 33.28
N THR A 725 -1.86 4.59 32.58
CA THR A 725 -2.38 5.31 31.41
C THR A 725 -3.30 6.47 31.77
N GLU A 726 -3.94 6.44 32.94
CA GLU A 726 -4.81 7.52 33.43
C GLU A 726 -4.04 8.73 34.00
N ASN A 727 -2.84 8.51 34.55
CA ASN A 727 -2.03 9.59 35.12
C ASN A 727 -0.85 9.96 34.20
N PRO A 728 -0.59 11.25 33.91
CA PRO A 728 0.72 11.66 33.40
C PRO A 728 1.78 11.37 34.47
N PRO A 729 3.04 11.08 34.09
CA PRO A 729 4.09 10.83 35.07
C PRO A 729 4.35 12.11 35.87
N ASP A 730 3.92 12.11 37.13
CA ASP A 730 4.40 13.00 38.16
C ASP A 730 5.90 12.72 38.38
N THR A 731 6.76 13.61 37.90
CA THR A 731 8.21 13.53 38.09
C THR A 731 8.64 13.97 39.49
N GLY A 732 7.71 14.31 40.39
CA GLY A 732 7.92 14.23 41.83
C GLY A 732 9.15 14.97 42.36
N ASN A 733 9.38 16.21 41.94
CA ASN A 733 10.24 17.13 42.68
C ASN A 733 9.59 18.51 42.82
N SER A 734 8.77 18.64 43.86
CA SER A 734 8.86 19.73 44.84
C SER A 734 8.11 19.34 46.10
N LYS A 735 8.84 18.98 47.16
CA LYS A 735 8.39 19.16 48.55
C LYS A 735 9.47 19.96 49.27
N ALA A 736 9.00 20.97 50.00
CA ALA A 736 9.69 22.08 50.67
C ALA A 736 10.05 23.25 49.75
#